data_AF-A0A3R7KWF9-F1
#
_entry.id   AF-A0A3R7KWF9-F1
#
_cell.length_a   1.000
_cell.length_b   1.000
_cell.length_c   1.000
_cell.angle_alpha   90.00
_cell.angle_beta   90.00
_cell.angle_gamma   90.00
#
_symmetry.space_group_name_H-M   'P 1'
#
loop_
_entity.id
_entity.type
_entity.pdbx_description
1 polymer ?
#
loop_
_entity_poly.entity_id
_entity_poly.type
_entity_poly.pdbx_seq_one_letter_code
_entity_poly.pdbx_strand_id
1 'polypeptide(L)'
;MGSAASVPSDPNSTLRLQTPSRIVAAFLNLANKPHHAPLVAAKTQWKIAQPYGGNHGEPSTNERELLNMLHDPVGQKHIGAFAKKILTSETFFCWVEIKEFREAPSIGYRKSMAKLIYRKYIKNGSTMALGSITSELIALYDKNIADLDVKHGTSATVDFFDPLMNNIVADMCKSTFLRFKTSPEYEAYKKDLKDTYNKVTIEDFEYLELLGSGGFGRVVHARKKSTGKHYAMKIQLKTGLLDEHHDQLSQITSEKDILQICHNPFVLDMHYSFQTPAHAIIVTELVRGGDLGDVLKASRDGYLHEDRVRLYAAEIGMAINHMHELGLVYRDLKPGNVLLGEDGHVILADMGLAAGFDPTKLKKVGDSGHYRYEPVMPKLTRRKTTVGTRGYMAPEIISGKLVKRDQRPGYTFAVDFWSLGVTMFELMCGFQPFSMHSNGNFFQEVANEEIFRLSPRTQHKIELQKMAQGVTFPLHLTRNAQDFLKRLLEVSPEHRLGCNSEKGFAEFMEHSFFETIDWEKLMMKHIDSKFKPALPLLSDKKIYNSYEHMMSHFDMRDKDFIRHDWYADPDPEMQKHFDTWDFISQYTLRAELGIAKELDETNIPINLQVWPIKTRTCSMGNLFAMCGFSTKQSREASFNKALHLNDSLLKALKELGLEHNHLYALYQIFSAMDRDKSGEINMLEFFDYIGL
;
A
#
# COMPACT_ATOMS: atom_id res chain seq x y z
N MET A 1 -16.44 -26.02 -59.02
CA MET A 1 -16.65 -24.99 -60.06
C MET A 1 -15.39 -24.12 -60.05
N GLY A 2 -14.33 -24.50 -60.78
CA GLY A 2 -14.05 -24.06 -62.16
C GLY A 2 -13.31 -22.71 -62.11
N SER A 3 -11.98 -22.63 -62.29
CA SER A 3 -11.36 -22.51 -63.61
C SER A 3 -9.86 -22.87 -63.61
N ALA A 4 -9.44 -23.57 -64.65
CA ALA A 4 -8.06 -23.86 -65.00
C ALA A 4 -7.36 -22.65 -65.67
N ALA A 5 -6.04 -22.54 -65.50
CA ALA A 5 -5.17 -21.85 -66.44
C ALA A 5 -3.81 -22.59 -66.52
N SER A 6 -3.47 -22.94 -67.75
CA SER A 6 -2.34 -23.73 -68.25
C SER A 6 -1.00 -22.99 -68.21
N VAL A 7 0.10 -23.73 -68.04
CA VAL A 7 1.49 -23.29 -68.23
C VAL A 7 1.99 -23.76 -69.60
N PRO A 8 2.67 -22.94 -70.42
CA PRO A 8 3.38 -23.41 -71.60
C PRO A 8 4.82 -23.85 -71.27
N SER A 9 5.24 -24.94 -71.89
CA SER A 9 6.59 -25.51 -71.88
C SER A 9 7.51 -24.83 -72.89
N ASP A 10 8.66 -24.32 -72.45
CA ASP A 10 9.78 -23.95 -73.33
C ASP A 10 11.05 -24.73 -72.92
N PRO A 11 11.62 -25.58 -73.79
CA PRO A 11 12.78 -26.39 -73.48
C PRO A 11 14.05 -25.73 -74.03
N ASN A 12 14.58 -24.71 -73.36
CA ASN A 12 16.00 -24.31 -73.40
C ASN A 12 16.28 -23.09 -72.52
N SER A 13 16.50 -23.29 -71.21
CA SER A 13 17.34 -22.36 -70.45
C SER A 13 18.12 -23.09 -69.35
N THR A 14 19.41 -23.30 -69.60
CA THR A 14 20.41 -23.66 -68.59
C THR A 14 20.85 -22.40 -67.86
N LEU A 15 20.58 -22.27 -66.56
CA LEU A 15 21.44 -21.52 -65.64
C LEU A 15 21.24 -21.91 -64.17
N ARG A 16 22.36 -21.79 -63.44
CA ARG A 16 22.77 -22.38 -62.16
C ARG A 16 22.02 -21.89 -60.90
N LEU A 17 22.13 -22.76 -59.87
CA LEU A 17 22.23 -22.51 -58.42
C LEU A 17 20.96 -22.23 -57.59
N GLN A 18 20.73 -23.17 -56.66
CA GLN A 18 20.16 -23.05 -55.30
C GLN A 18 19.01 -22.05 -55.08
N THR A 19 17.79 -22.59 -54.97
CA THR A 19 16.67 -21.90 -54.29
C THR A 19 16.42 -22.55 -52.94
N PRO A 20 16.54 -21.81 -51.81
CA PRO A 20 15.80 -22.14 -50.61
C PRO A 20 14.32 -21.83 -50.83
N SER A 21 13.46 -22.73 -50.34
CA SER A 21 12.00 -22.67 -50.38
C SER A 21 11.44 -21.24 -50.15
N ARG A 22 10.45 -20.85 -50.95
CA ARG A 22 9.68 -19.58 -50.88
C ARG A 22 9.18 -19.22 -49.47
N ILE A 23 9.11 -20.20 -48.55
CA ILE A 23 8.75 -20.02 -47.14
C ILE A 23 9.84 -19.26 -46.36
N VAL A 24 11.12 -19.45 -46.69
CA VAL A 24 12.25 -18.77 -46.02
C VAL A 24 12.36 -17.31 -46.47
N ALA A 25 12.07 -17.01 -47.75
CA ALA A 25 12.02 -15.65 -48.26
C ALA A 25 10.81 -14.85 -47.71
N ALA A 26 9.68 -15.53 -47.44
CA ALA A 26 8.54 -14.91 -46.77
C ALA A 26 8.84 -14.59 -45.29
N PHE A 27 9.57 -15.46 -44.59
CA PHE A 27 9.99 -15.22 -43.21
C PHE A 27 11.00 -14.07 -43.07
N LEU A 28 11.97 -13.96 -44.00
CA LEU A 28 12.97 -12.89 -43.97
C LEU A 28 12.41 -11.51 -44.38
N ASN A 29 11.34 -11.47 -45.20
CA ASN A 29 10.67 -10.21 -45.55
C ASN A 29 9.67 -9.71 -44.50
N LEU A 30 9.28 -10.55 -43.53
CA LEU A 30 8.47 -10.15 -42.36
C LEU A 30 9.30 -9.46 -41.27
N ALA A 31 10.62 -9.66 -41.25
CA ALA A 31 11.52 -9.05 -40.26
C ALA A 31 11.86 -7.58 -40.53
N ASN A 32 11.48 -7.02 -41.68
CA ASN A 32 11.86 -5.67 -42.12
C ASN A 32 10.69 -4.66 -42.22
N LYS A 33 9.56 -4.87 -41.51
CA LYS A 33 8.49 -3.86 -41.39
C LYS A 33 8.20 -3.54 -39.92
N PRO A 34 8.14 -2.25 -39.49
CA PRO A 34 8.09 -1.89 -38.06
C PRO A 34 6.72 -2.01 -37.38
N HIS A 35 5.69 -2.56 -38.02
CA HIS A 35 4.36 -2.66 -37.43
C HIS A 35 3.72 -3.99 -37.80
N HIS A 36 3.11 -4.62 -36.79
CA HIS A 36 2.45 -5.94 -36.75
C HIS A 36 3.31 -7.11 -36.24
N ALA A 37 3.51 -7.17 -34.92
CA ALA A 37 3.49 -8.46 -34.22
C ALA A 37 2.00 -8.89 -34.11
N PRO A 38 1.57 -10.00 -34.73
CA PRO A 38 0.17 -10.39 -34.70
C PRO A 38 -0.22 -11.02 -33.36
N LEU A 39 -1.07 -10.31 -32.62
CA LEU A 39 -2.35 -10.80 -32.10
C LEU A 39 -2.54 -12.34 -32.11
N VAL A 40 -1.91 -13.03 -31.16
CA VAL A 40 -2.41 -14.32 -30.62
C VAL A 40 -2.33 -14.37 -29.08
N ALA A 41 -1.56 -13.49 -28.43
CA ALA A 41 -1.40 -13.49 -26.96
C ALA A 41 -2.53 -12.83 -26.15
N ALA A 42 -3.59 -12.31 -26.79
CA ALA A 42 -4.65 -11.55 -26.10
C ALA A 42 -5.85 -12.40 -25.63
N LYS A 43 -5.80 -13.74 -25.69
CA LYS A 43 -6.95 -14.60 -25.31
C LYS A 43 -6.66 -15.83 -24.44
N THR A 44 -5.48 -15.94 -23.85
CA THR A 44 -5.21 -17.00 -22.87
C THR A 44 -4.81 -16.38 -21.54
N GLN A 45 -5.70 -16.48 -20.55
CA GLN A 45 -5.32 -16.42 -19.15
C GLN A 45 -4.21 -17.46 -18.93
N TRP A 46 -3.00 -16.98 -18.70
CA TRP A 46 -1.85 -17.83 -18.40
C TRP A 46 -2.07 -18.41 -17.00
N LYS A 47 -2.55 -19.65 -16.92
CA LYS A 47 -2.63 -20.37 -15.64
C LYS A 47 -1.22 -20.62 -15.12
N ILE A 48 -0.98 -20.19 -13.89
CA ILE A 48 0.24 -20.41 -13.12
C ILE A 48 0.45 -21.92 -12.93
N ALA A 49 1.56 -22.46 -13.45
CA ALA A 49 2.08 -23.77 -13.07
C ALA A 49 3.46 -23.55 -12.40
N GLN A 50 3.69 -24.23 -11.27
CA GLN A 50 4.87 -24.05 -10.40
C GLN A 50 6.20 -24.17 -11.16
N PRO A 51 7.23 -23.40 -10.77
CA PRO A 51 8.56 -23.51 -11.35
C PRO A 51 9.33 -24.67 -10.67
N TYR A 52 9.71 -25.67 -11.47
CA TYR A 52 10.79 -26.63 -11.21
C TYR A 52 10.63 -27.53 -9.96
N GLY A 53 9.89 -28.63 -10.11
CA GLY A 53 9.91 -29.73 -9.14
C GLY A 53 11.20 -30.56 -9.26
N GLY A 54 12.24 -30.20 -8.53
CA GLY A 54 13.46 -30.99 -8.38
C GLY A 54 14.27 -30.55 -7.17
N ASN A 55 14.82 -31.51 -6.42
CA ASN A 55 15.58 -31.33 -5.16
C ASN A 55 16.85 -30.43 -5.28
N HIS A 56 16.68 -29.13 -5.47
CA HIS A 56 17.74 -28.15 -5.29
C HIS A 56 17.19 -26.96 -4.49
N GLY A 57 18.02 -26.38 -3.62
CA GLY A 57 17.63 -25.35 -2.62
C GLY A 57 16.93 -24.13 -3.22
N GLU A 58 16.27 -23.35 -2.36
CA GLU A 58 15.48 -22.20 -2.78
C GLU A 58 16.29 -21.22 -3.66
N PRO A 59 15.69 -20.69 -4.76
CA PRO A 59 16.36 -19.72 -5.61
C PRO A 59 16.75 -18.47 -4.82
N SER A 60 17.92 -17.89 -5.12
CA SER A 60 18.30 -16.61 -4.56
C SER A 60 17.31 -15.50 -4.96
N THR A 61 17.24 -14.41 -4.18
CA THR A 61 16.36 -13.26 -4.47
C THR A 61 16.56 -12.72 -5.90
N ASN A 62 17.81 -12.66 -6.38
CA ASN A 62 18.11 -12.20 -7.73
C ASN A 62 17.68 -13.19 -8.83
N GLU A 63 17.77 -14.50 -8.60
CA GLU A 63 17.28 -15.50 -9.56
C GLU A 63 15.75 -15.47 -9.65
N ARG A 64 15.06 -15.25 -8.53
CA ARG A 64 13.59 -15.07 -8.51
C ARG A 64 13.17 -13.81 -9.25
N GLU A 65 13.87 -12.70 -9.05
CA GLU A 65 13.62 -11.46 -9.81
C GLU A 65 13.87 -11.65 -11.32
N LEU A 66 14.97 -12.32 -11.70
CA LEU A 66 15.24 -12.64 -13.10
C LEU A 66 14.15 -13.54 -13.70
N LEU A 67 13.71 -14.57 -12.99
CA LEU A 67 12.64 -15.46 -13.45
C LEU A 67 11.34 -14.68 -13.67
N ASN A 68 10.96 -13.81 -12.74
CA ASN A 68 9.79 -12.93 -12.90
C ASN A 68 9.92 -12.05 -14.15
N MET A 69 11.10 -11.48 -14.38
CA MET A 69 11.39 -10.67 -15.57
C MET A 69 11.33 -11.49 -16.86
N LEU A 70 11.85 -12.72 -16.86
CA LEU A 70 11.80 -13.62 -18.02
C LEU A 70 10.39 -14.12 -18.30
N HIS A 71 9.50 -14.13 -17.32
CA HIS A 71 8.09 -14.47 -17.50
C HIS A 71 7.21 -13.29 -17.93
N ASP A 72 7.75 -12.07 -17.93
CA ASP A 72 7.05 -10.87 -18.37
C ASP A 72 7.49 -10.44 -19.79
N PRO A 73 6.57 -10.17 -20.73
CA PRO A 73 6.91 -9.75 -22.10
C PRO A 73 7.74 -8.45 -22.18
N VAL A 74 7.50 -7.48 -21.28
CA VAL A 74 8.30 -6.25 -21.22
C VAL A 74 9.70 -6.58 -20.70
N GLY A 75 9.80 -7.43 -19.69
CA GLY A 75 11.04 -7.97 -19.18
C GLY A 75 11.86 -8.68 -20.27
N GLN A 76 11.26 -9.63 -20.99
CA GLN A 76 11.92 -10.35 -22.09
C GLN A 76 12.49 -9.40 -23.15
N LYS A 77 11.72 -8.38 -23.56
CA LYS A 77 12.16 -7.35 -24.52
C LYS A 77 13.44 -6.66 -24.05
N HIS A 78 13.46 -6.21 -22.80
CA HIS A 78 14.57 -5.43 -22.25
C HIS A 78 15.80 -6.28 -21.94
N ILE A 79 15.63 -7.43 -21.26
CA ILE A 79 16.76 -8.31 -20.92
C ILE A 79 17.38 -8.94 -22.17
N GLY A 80 16.57 -9.30 -23.18
CA GLY A 80 17.05 -9.85 -24.44
C GLY A 80 17.84 -8.82 -25.27
N ALA A 81 17.36 -7.58 -25.34
CA ALA A 81 18.09 -6.49 -26.00
C ALA A 81 19.43 -6.21 -25.30
N PHE A 82 19.44 -6.21 -23.96
CA PHE A 82 20.65 -6.03 -23.17
C PHE A 82 21.63 -7.19 -23.35
N ALA A 83 21.14 -8.45 -23.32
CA ALA A 83 21.97 -9.64 -23.54
C ALA A 83 22.70 -9.59 -24.89
N LYS A 84 22.01 -9.15 -25.96
CA LYS A 84 22.61 -8.93 -27.29
C LYS A 84 23.69 -7.84 -27.26
N LYS A 85 23.46 -6.75 -26.53
CA LYS A 85 24.42 -5.63 -26.39
C LYS A 85 25.72 -6.06 -25.71
N ILE A 86 25.64 -6.91 -24.68
CA ILE A 86 26.80 -7.37 -23.92
C ILE A 86 27.35 -8.74 -24.39
N LEU A 87 26.90 -9.24 -25.54
CA LEU A 87 27.34 -10.51 -26.15
C LEU A 87 27.14 -11.73 -25.22
N THR A 88 25.98 -11.81 -24.57
CA THR A 88 25.54 -12.95 -23.75
C THR A 88 24.20 -13.51 -24.24
N SER A 89 23.88 -13.32 -25.52
CA SER A 89 22.56 -13.64 -26.06
C SER A 89 22.30 -15.13 -26.24
N GLU A 90 23.35 -15.95 -26.26
CA GLU A 90 23.31 -17.38 -26.51
C GLU A 90 22.51 -18.12 -25.43
N THR A 91 22.69 -17.74 -24.17
CA THR A 91 21.99 -18.30 -23.00
C THR A 91 20.52 -17.89 -23.00
N PHE A 92 20.23 -16.62 -23.32
CA PHE A 92 18.86 -16.13 -23.48
C PHE A 92 18.12 -16.87 -24.61
N PHE A 93 18.74 -17.07 -25.78
CA PHE A 93 18.12 -17.82 -26.87
C PHE A 93 17.91 -19.29 -26.52
N CYS A 94 18.86 -19.91 -25.82
CA CYS A 94 18.70 -21.29 -25.36
C CYS A 94 17.52 -21.42 -24.38
N TRP A 95 17.35 -20.46 -23.45
CA TRP A 95 16.20 -20.40 -22.55
C TRP A 95 14.86 -20.33 -23.30
N VAL A 96 14.76 -19.48 -24.34
CA VAL A 96 13.55 -19.35 -25.17
C VAL A 96 13.24 -20.66 -25.90
N GLU A 97 14.23 -21.29 -26.53
CA GLU A 97 14.02 -22.54 -27.28
C GLU A 97 13.64 -23.73 -26.37
N ILE A 98 14.15 -23.75 -25.13
CA ILE A 98 13.73 -24.75 -24.14
C ILE A 98 12.27 -24.51 -23.72
N LYS A 99 11.83 -23.25 -23.58
CA LYS A 99 10.42 -22.93 -23.32
C LYS A 99 9.50 -23.43 -24.44
N GLU A 100 9.85 -23.16 -25.69
CA GLU A 100 9.12 -23.68 -26.86
C GLU A 100 9.10 -25.22 -26.87
N PHE A 101 10.20 -25.87 -26.49
CA PHE A 101 10.25 -27.32 -26.33
C PHE A 101 9.26 -27.84 -25.28
N ARG A 102 9.07 -27.15 -24.14
CA ARG A 102 8.09 -27.58 -23.12
C ARG A 102 6.65 -27.47 -23.64
N GLU A 103 6.37 -26.44 -24.43
CA GLU A 103 5.05 -26.14 -24.98
C GLU A 103 4.71 -26.93 -26.25
N ALA A 104 5.69 -27.60 -26.85
CA ALA A 104 5.52 -28.42 -28.04
C ALA A 104 4.37 -29.45 -27.90
N PRO A 105 3.44 -29.54 -28.87
CA PRO A 105 2.19 -30.28 -28.72
C PRO A 105 2.34 -31.81 -28.81
N SER A 106 3.47 -32.32 -29.31
CA SER A 106 3.69 -33.76 -29.48
C SER A 106 5.09 -34.20 -29.07
N ILE A 107 5.18 -35.45 -28.60
CA ILE A 107 6.46 -36.08 -28.24
C ILE A 107 7.41 -36.16 -29.44
N GLY A 108 6.88 -36.42 -30.65
CA GLY A 108 7.68 -36.45 -31.88
C GLY A 108 8.28 -35.09 -32.25
N TYR A 109 7.53 -34.01 -32.02
CA TYR A 109 8.02 -32.64 -32.23
C TYR A 109 9.06 -32.27 -31.17
N ARG A 110 8.80 -32.57 -29.88
CA ARG A 110 9.77 -32.42 -28.79
C ARG A 110 11.08 -33.14 -29.09
N LYS A 111 11.03 -34.38 -29.55
CA LYS A 111 12.23 -35.15 -29.92
C LYS A 111 13.06 -34.47 -31.00
N SER A 112 12.41 -33.86 -31.99
CA SER A 112 13.10 -33.10 -33.04
C SER A 112 13.75 -31.83 -32.50
N MET A 113 13.02 -31.09 -31.65
CA MET A 113 13.52 -29.89 -30.97
C MET A 113 14.68 -30.20 -30.02
N ALA A 114 14.61 -31.30 -29.26
CA ALA A 114 15.68 -31.70 -28.35
C ALA A 114 17.00 -31.95 -29.10
N LYS A 115 16.95 -32.63 -30.25
CA LYS A 115 18.11 -32.84 -31.11
C LYS A 115 18.66 -31.52 -31.69
N LEU A 116 17.80 -30.55 -31.98
CA LEU A 116 18.19 -29.25 -32.48
C LEU A 116 18.90 -28.43 -31.39
N ILE A 117 18.27 -28.28 -30.22
CA ILE A 117 18.83 -27.56 -29.06
C ILE A 117 20.18 -28.16 -28.68
N TYR A 118 20.28 -29.49 -28.61
CA TYR A 118 21.53 -30.18 -28.30
C TYR A 118 22.65 -29.85 -29.30
N ARG A 119 22.38 -29.92 -30.61
CA ARG A 119 23.40 -29.61 -31.65
C ARG A 119 23.81 -28.15 -31.68
N LYS A 120 22.90 -27.25 -31.28
CA LYS A 120 23.07 -25.80 -31.38
C LYS A 120 23.83 -25.23 -30.18
N TYR A 121 23.60 -25.78 -28.98
CA TYR A 121 24.08 -25.19 -27.71
C TYR A 121 24.95 -26.12 -26.84
N ILE A 122 24.72 -27.44 -26.88
CA ILE A 122 25.26 -28.38 -25.87
C ILE A 122 26.43 -29.19 -26.41
N LYS A 123 26.30 -29.73 -27.63
CA LYS A 123 27.27 -30.65 -28.23
C LYS A 123 28.65 -29.98 -28.31
N ASN A 124 29.72 -30.74 -28.10
CA ASN A 124 31.07 -30.23 -28.32
C ASN A 124 31.25 -29.71 -29.77
N GLY A 125 31.77 -28.49 -29.92
CA GLY A 125 31.86 -27.79 -31.20
C GLY A 125 30.53 -27.16 -31.69
N SER A 126 29.55 -26.98 -30.82
CA SER A 126 28.29 -26.29 -31.12
C SER A 126 28.50 -24.87 -31.63
N THR A 127 27.70 -24.46 -32.61
CA THR A 127 27.77 -23.12 -33.22
C THR A 127 27.41 -21.98 -32.27
N MET A 128 26.63 -22.28 -31.21
CA MET A 128 26.28 -21.36 -30.13
C MET A 128 26.58 -22.01 -28.78
N ALA A 129 27.78 -22.59 -28.64
CA ALA A 129 28.19 -23.25 -27.41
C ALA A 129 28.02 -22.33 -26.19
N LEU A 130 27.39 -22.84 -25.14
CA LEU A 130 27.19 -22.11 -23.89
C LEU A 130 28.47 -22.16 -23.04
N GLY A 131 29.01 -21.00 -22.66
CA GLY A 131 30.25 -20.92 -21.88
C GLY A 131 30.15 -21.46 -20.45
N SER A 132 28.93 -21.60 -19.92
CA SER A 132 28.59 -22.00 -18.56
C SER A 132 28.22 -23.48 -18.41
N ILE A 133 28.22 -24.25 -19.51
CA ILE A 133 27.85 -25.66 -19.49
C ILE A 133 29.00 -26.52 -18.97
N THR A 134 28.70 -27.40 -18.01
CA THR A 134 29.71 -28.28 -17.41
C THR A 134 29.92 -29.53 -18.27
N SER A 135 31.09 -30.17 -18.13
CA SER A 135 31.39 -31.43 -18.82
C SER A 135 30.42 -32.55 -18.43
N GLU A 136 29.89 -32.51 -17.20
CA GLU A 136 28.86 -33.44 -16.73
C GLU A 136 27.53 -33.25 -17.47
N LEU A 137 27.10 -32.01 -17.73
CA LEU A 137 25.89 -31.73 -18.49
C LEU A 137 26.02 -32.15 -19.95
N ILE A 138 27.18 -31.93 -20.57
CA ILE A 138 27.45 -32.40 -21.94
C ILE A 138 27.33 -33.93 -21.99
N ALA A 139 28.00 -34.65 -21.09
CA ALA A 139 27.95 -36.10 -21.03
C ALA A 139 26.52 -36.65 -20.78
N LEU A 140 25.75 -35.97 -19.91
CA LEU A 140 24.35 -36.31 -19.65
C LEU A 140 23.51 -36.21 -20.92
N TYR A 141 23.63 -35.12 -21.66
CA TYR A 141 22.83 -34.91 -22.88
C TYR A 141 23.33 -35.71 -24.08
N ASP A 142 24.63 -36.02 -24.18
CA ASP A 142 25.16 -36.97 -25.15
C ASP A 142 24.46 -38.34 -25.03
N LYS A 143 24.33 -38.83 -23.78
CA LYS A 143 23.59 -40.07 -23.48
C LYS A 143 22.09 -39.92 -23.74
N ASN A 144 21.46 -38.89 -23.18
CA ASN A 144 20.00 -38.71 -23.29
C ASN A 144 19.55 -38.57 -24.75
N ILE A 145 20.33 -37.90 -25.60
CA ILE A 145 20.02 -37.75 -27.02
C ILE A 145 20.18 -39.06 -27.79
N ALA A 146 21.18 -39.89 -27.45
CA ALA A 146 21.36 -41.21 -28.05
C ALA A 146 20.19 -42.15 -27.72
N ASP A 147 19.68 -42.07 -26.48
CA ASP A 147 18.60 -42.93 -26.00
C ASP A 147 17.22 -42.55 -26.58
N LEU A 148 17.04 -41.33 -27.12
CA LEU A 148 15.76 -40.88 -27.72
C LEU A 148 15.30 -41.75 -28.89
N ASP A 149 16.21 -42.44 -29.60
CA ASP A 149 15.90 -43.28 -30.77
C ASP A 149 15.67 -44.77 -30.43
N VAL A 150 15.80 -45.16 -29.16
CA VAL A 150 15.65 -46.54 -28.70
C VAL A 150 14.21 -46.82 -28.27
N LYS A 151 13.64 -47.98 -28.65
CA LYS A 151 12.24 -48.39 -28.38
C LYS A 151 11.82 -48.38 -26.89
N HIS A 152 12.78 -48.42 -25.98
CA HIS A 152 12.61 -48.34 -24.52
C HIS A 152 13.57 -47.32 -23.86
N GLY A 153 14.10 -46.37 -24.64
CA GLY A 153 15.02 -45.34 -24.13
C GLY A 153 14.29 -44.13 -23.54
N THR A 154 15.08 -43.11 -23.18
CA THR A 154 14.59 -41.84 -22.62
C THR A 154 13.56 -41.18 -23.54
N SER A 155 12.46 -40.67 -22.98
CA SER A 155 11.43 -39.94 -23.72
C SER A 155 11.68 -38.44 -23.66
N ALA A 156 11.33 -37.70 -24.72
CA ALA A 156 11.40 -36.24 -24.76
C ALA A 156 10.21 -35.64 -23.97
N THR A 157 10.24 -35.82 -22.66
CA THR A 157 9.28 -35.28 -21.69
C THR A 157 9.50 -33.77 -21.50
N VAL A 158 8.53 -33.09 -20.89
CA VAL A 158 8.55 -31.62 -20.73
C VAL A 158 9.64 -31.12 -19.76
N ASP A 159 10.19 -32.00 -18.95
CA ASP A 159 11.26 -31.77 -17.97
C ASP A 159 12.66 -32.18 -18.49
N PHE A 160 12.76 -32.64 -19.74
CA PHE A 160 14.01 -33.15 -20.34
C PHE A 160 15.20 -32.16 -20.22
N PHE A 161 14.92 -30.85 -20.27
CA PHE A 161 15.93 -29.79 -20.19
C PHE A 161 16.03 -29.11 -18.81
N ASP A 162 15.40 -29.63 -17.76
CA ASP A 162 15.38 -28.97 -16.44
C ASP A 162 16.79 -28.79 -15.83
N PRO A 163 17.71 -29.78 -15.90
CA PRO A 163 19.09 -29.58 -15.47
C PRO A 163 19.81 -28.45 -16.22
N LEU A 164 19.58 -28.35 -17.53
CA LEU A 164 20.14 -27.29 -18.38
C LEU A 164 19.51 -25.93 -18.07
N MET A 165 18.20 -25.88 -17.83
CA MET A 165 17.49 -24.64 -17.50
C MET A 165 18.00 -24.02 -16.20
N ASN A 166 18.23 -24.83 -15.17
CA ASN A 166 18.77 -24.33 -13.91
C ASN A 166 20.16 -23.72 -14.09
N ASN A 167 21.03 -24.37 -14.88
CA ASN A 167 22.35 -23.84 -15.21
C ASN A 167 22.26 -22.52 -16.00
N ILE A 168 21.37 -22.45 -17.00
CA ILE A 168 21.16 -21.24 -17.80
C ILE A 168 20.64 -20.08 -16.95
N VAL A 169 19.67 -20.30 -16.07
CA VAL A 169 19.11 -19.24 -15.21
C VAL A 169 20.17 -18.71 -14.25
N ALA A 170 20.94 -19.60 -13.61
CA ALA A 170 22.02 -19.21 -12.71
C ALA A 170 23.13 -18.41 -13.45
N ASP A 171 23.47 -18.82 -14.67
CA ASP A 171 24.45 -18.12 -15.50
C ASP A 171 23.93 -16.78 -15.98
N MET A 172 22.70 -16.69 -16.50
CA MET A 172 22.06 -15.44 -16.89
C MET A 172 21.95 -14.47 -15.72
N CYS A 173 21.69 -14.97 -14.51
CA CYS A 173 21.65 -14.15 -13.30
C CYS A 173 23.00 -13.46 -13.07
N LYS A 174 24.10 -14.20 -13.16
CA LYS A 174 25.46 -13.70 -12.91
C LYS A 174 26.01 -12.85 -14.06
N SER A 175 25.88 -13.33 -15.30
CA SER A 175 26.54 -12.76 -16.48
C SER A 175 25.76 -11.62 -17.14
N THR A 176 24.43 -11.61 -17.01
CA THR A 176 23.55 -10.64 -17.68
C THR A 176 22.74 -9.81 -16.68
N PHE A 177 21.96 -10.43 -15.80
CA PHE A 177 20.95 -9.76 -14.99
C PHE A 177 21.53 -8.77 -13.96
N LEU A 178 22.58 -9.17 -13.24
CA LEU A 178 23.22 -8.26 -12.28
C LEU A 178 23.78 -7.00 -12.95
N ARG A 179 24.36 -7.14 -14.14
CA ARG A 179 24.85 -6.02 -14.95
C ARG A 179 23.71 -5.16 -15.48
N PHE A 180 22.62 -5.81 -15.89
CA PHE A 180 21.40 -5.15 -16.32
C PHE A 180 20.83 -4.29 -15.18
N LYS A 181 20.71 -4.81 -13.95
CA LYS A 181 20.22 -4.03 -12.77
C LYS A 181 21.00 -2.74 -12.52
N THR A 182 22.28 -2.71 -12.87
CA THR A 182 23.14 -1.53 -12.73
C THR A 182 23.17 -0.62 -13.95
N SER A 183 22.43 -0.94 -15.02
CA SER A 183 22.49 -0.26 -16.31
C SER A 183 21.36 0.76 -16.51
N PRO A 184 21.54 1.79 -17.37
CA PRO A 184 20.47 2.73 -17.71
C PRO A 184 19.25 2.07 -18.37
N GLU A 185 19.44 0.94 -19.05
CA GLU A 185 18.36 0.16 -19.66
C GLU A 185 17.41 -0.44 -18.61
N TYR A 186 17.88 -0.70 -17.39
CA TYR A 186 17.00 -1.12 -16.30
C TYR A 186 16.03 -0.02 -15.86
N GLU A 187 16.46 1.24 -15.90
CA GLU A 187 15.55 2.38 -15.68
C GLU A 187 14.51 2.48 -16.80
N ALA A 188 14.92 2.25 -18.05
CA ALA A 188 13.99 2.20 -19.19
C ALA A 188 13.00 1.03 -19.08
N TYR A 189 13.45 -0.14 -18.61
CA TYR A 189 12.58 -1.28 -18.30
C TYR A 189 11.55 -0.94 -17.22
N LYS A 190 11.98 -0.35 -16.09
CA LYS A 190 11.06 0.08 -15.03
C LYS A 190 10.04 1.09 -15.54
N LYS A 191 10.45 2.01 -16.42
CA LYS A 191 9.56 2.98 -17.08
C LYS A 191 8.56 2.29 -18.01
N ASP A 192 9.00 1.42 -18.91
CA ASP A 192 8.10 0.69 -19.82
C ASP A 192 7.14 -0.23 -19.07
N LEU A 193 7.59 -0.87 -17.98
CA LEU A 193 6.76 -1.71 -17.12
C LEU A 193 5.65 -0.87 -16.48
N LYS A 194 6.01 0.31 -15.97
CA LYS A 194 5.05 1.30 -15.47
C LYS A 194 4.10 1.78 -16.58
N ASP A 195 4.59 2.15 -17.74
CA ASP A 195 3.75 2.68 -18.83
C ASP A 195 2.80 1.62 -19.42
N THR A 196 3.20 0.34 -19.38
CA THR A 196 2.42 -0.78 -19.93
C THR A 196 1.37 -1.29 -18.96
N TYR A 197 1.70 -1.38 -17.66
CA TYR A 197 0.84 -2.04 -16.68
C TYR A 197 0.25 -1.09 -15.62
N ASN A 198 0.67 0.19 -15.57
CA ASN A 198 0.12 1.18 -14.63
C ASN A 198 -0.84 2.21 -15.26
N LYS A 199 -1.55 1.87 -16.34
CA LYS A 199 -2.61 2.73 -16.87
C LYS A 199 -3.97 2.15 -16.55
N VAL A 200 -4.69 2.86 -15.70
CA VAL A 200 -6.09 2.59 -15.35
C VAL A 200 -6.91 3.80 -15.81
N THR A 201 -8.00 3.54 -16.51
CA THR A 201 -8.86 4.59 -17.07
C THR A 201 -10.34 4.37 -16.69
N ILE A 202 -11.20 5.33 -17.02
CA ILE A 202 -12.65 5.23 -16.78
C ILE A 202 -13.28 4.02 -17.49
N GLU A 203 -12.67 3.53 -18.58
CA GLU A 203 -13.13 2.38 -19.34
C GLU A 203 -12.85 1.04 -18.64
N ASP A 204 -11.99 1.00 -17.63
CA ASP A 204 -11.68 -0.22 -16.88
C ASP A 204 -12.75 -0.57 -15.83
N PHE A 205 -13.71 0.32 -15.62
CA PHE A 205 -14.75 0.18 -14.59
C PHE A 205 -16.16 0.11 -15.18
N GLU A 206 -17.02 -0.60 -14.44
CA GLU A 206 -18.46 -0.56 -14.56
C GLU A 206 -19.03 0.27 -13.41
N TYR A 207 -20.06 1.07 -13.67
CA TYR A 207 -20.61 2.02 -12.72
C TYR A 207 -22.00 1.55 -12.27
N LEU A 208 -22.16 1.35 -10.97
CA LEU A 208 -23.32 0.70 -10.38
C LEU A 208 -24.25 1.73 -9.76
N GLU A 209 -23.91 2.38 -8.65
CA GLU A 209 -24.81 3.31 -7.95
C GLU A 209 -24.08 4.53 -7.41
N LEU A 210 -24.81 5.64 -7.24
CA LEU A 210 -24.30 6.84 -6.56
C LEU A 210 -24.38 6.61 -5.05
N LEU A 211 -23.23 6.66 -4.36
CA LEU A 211 -23.13 6.49 -2.92
C LEU A 211 -23.22 7.82 -2.17
N GLY A 212 -22.68 8.90 -2.76
CA GLY A 212 -22.69 10.22 -2.13
C GLY A 212 -22.40 11.35 -3.10
N SER A 213 -22.86 12.56 -2.75
CA SER A 213 -22.68 13.78 -3.54
C SER A 213 -22.29 14.95 -2.64
N GLY A 214 -21.20 15.65 -2.97
CA GLY A 214 -20.74 16.88 -2.32
C GLY A 214 -20.70 18.06 -3.29
N GLY A 215 -20.08 19.18 -2.90
CA GLY A 215 -20.08 20.42 -3.70
C GLY A 215 -19.54 20.24 -5.13
N PHE A 216 -18.30 19.76 -5.28
CA PHE A 216 -17.65 19.53 -6.57
C PHE A 216 -17.20 18.07 -6.74
N GLY A 217 -17.72 17.16 -5.91
CA GLY A 217 -17.35 15.76 -5.87
C GLY A 217 -18.55 14.80 -5.85
N ARG A 218 -18.38 13.61 -6.40
CA ARG A 218 -19.34 12.50 -6.38
C ARG A 218 -18.65 11.21 -6.00
N VAL A 219 -19.29 10.36 -5.21
CA VAL A 219 -18.77 9.03 -4.85
C VAL A 219 -19.70 7.98 -5.45
N VAL A 220 -19.13 7.08 -6.24
CA VAL A 220 -19.87 6.09 -7.03
C VAL A 220 -19.37 4.69 -6.70
N HIS A 221 -20.28 3.75 -6.53
CA HIS A 221 -19.97 2.34 -6.50
C HIS A 221 -19.55 1.87 -7.89
N ALA A 222 -18.30 1.44 -8.03
CA ALA A 222 -17.74 0.96 -9.27
C ALA A 222 -17.26 -0.49 -9.13
N ARG A 223 -17.22 -1.23 -10.23
CA ARG A 223 -16.65 -2.57 -10.31
C ARG A 223 -15.58 -2.61 -11.37
N LYS A 224 -14.37 -3.08 -11.04
CA LYS A 224 -13.30 -3.21 -12.02
C LYS A 224 -13.56 -4.41 -12.93
N LYS A 225 -13.55 -4.19 -14.25
CA LYS A 225 -13.92 -5.22 -15.25
C LYS A 225 -12.99 -6.42 -15.25
N SER A 226 -11.70 -6.21 -15.01
CA SER A 226 -10.68 -7.27 -15.06
C SER A 226 -10.74 -8.22 -13.87
N THR A 227 -11.12 -7.73 -12.69
CA THR A 227 -11.09 -8.51 -11.44
C THR A 227 -12.47 -8.82 -10.88
N GLY A 228 -13.50 -8.08 -11.29
CA GLY A 228 -14.83 -8.12 -10.67
C GLY A 228 -14.87 -7.49 -9.27
N LYS A 229 -13.76 -6.93 -8.76
CA LYS A 229 -13.74 -6.30 -7.42
C LYS A 229 -14.52 -5.00 -7.41
N HIS A 230 -15.30 -4.80 -6.36
CA HIS A 230 -16.09 -3.60 -6.12
C HIS A 230 -15.29 -2.55 -5.35
N TYR A 231 -15.53 -1.29 -5.67
CA TYR A 231 -14.80 -0.13 -5.16
C TYR A 231 -15.74 1.07 -4.95
N ALA A 232 -15.31 2.01 -4.12
CA ALA A 232 -15.87 3.35 -4.06
C ALA A 232 -14.97 4.31 -4.86
N MET A 233 -15.53 4.93 -5.90
CA MET A 233 -14.86 5.85 -6.80
C MET A 233 -15.31 7.28 -6.52
N LYS A 234 -14.43 8.09 -5.94
CA LYS A 234 -14.61 9.52 -5.74
C LYS A 234 -14.13 10.27 -6.99
N ILE A 235 -15.04 10.99 -7.63
CA ILE A 235 -14.85 11.79 -8.85
C ILE A 235 -14.95 13.25 -8.45
N GLN A 236 -13.90 14.02 -8.64
CA GLN A 236 -13.82 15.44 -8.27
C GLN A 236 -13.56 16.30 -9.50
N LEU A 237 -14.23 17.45 -9.59
CA LEU A 237 -13.93 18.44 -10.62
C LEU A 237 -12.57 19.08 -10.38
N LYS A 238 -11.73 19.11 -11.42
CA LYS A 238 -10.43 19.80 -11.33
C LYS A 238 -10.60 21.30 -11.14
N THR A 239 -11.53 21.92 -11.84
CA THR A 239 -11.86 23.35 -11.66
C THR A 239 -12.32 23.63 -10.23
N GLY A 240 -13.19 22.79 -9.67
CA GLY A 240 -13.61 22.88 -8.27
C GLY A 240 -12.46 22.73 -7.26
N LEU A 241 -11.54 21.78 -7.49
CA LEU A 241 -10.33 21.63 -6.66
C LEU A 241 -9.39 22.84 -6.76
N LEU A 242 -9.23 23.40 -7.96
CA LEU A 242 -8.41 24.60 -8.19
C LEU A 242 -9.02 25.82 -7.49
N ASP A 243 -10.34 25.97 -7.53
CA ASP A 243 -11.06 27.05 -6.86
C ASP A 243 -11.01 26.91 -5.34
N GLU A 244 -11.19 25.69 -4.80
CA GLU A 244 -11.08 25.44 -3.35
C GLU A 244 -9.67 25.75 -2.84
N HIS A 245 -8.64 25.39 -3.60
CA HIS A 245 -7.24 25.56 -3.24
C HIS A 245 -6.56 26.75 -3.92
N HIS A 246 -7.31 27.76 -4.39
CA HIS A 246 -6.77 28.91 -5.13
C HIS A 246 -5.63 29.64 -4.39
N ASP A 247 -5.72 29.72 -3.05
CA ASP A 247 -4.69 30.32 -2.19
C ASP A 247 -3.43 29.46 -2.07
N GLN A 248 -3.52 28.15 -2.30
CA GLN A 248 -2.43 27.20 -2.10
C GLN A 248 -2.56 25.96 -3.00
N LEU A 249 -2.32 26.14 -4.30
CA LEU A 249 -2.46 25.08 -5.32
C LEU A 249 -1.64 23.81 -5.05
N SER A 250 -0.56 23.90 -4.27
CA SER A 250 0.20 22.72 -3.84
C SER A 250 -0.59 21.76 -2.93
N GLN A 251 -1.75 22.18 -2.41
CA GLN A 251 -2.62 21.33 -1.58
C GLN A 251 -3.63 20.49 -2.36
N ILE A 252 -3.75 20.67 -3.68
CA ILE A 252 -4.72 19.94 -4.51
C ILE A 252 -4.55 18.41 -4.40
N THR A 253 -3.32 17.93 -4.27
CA THR A 253 -3.03 16.49 -4.15
C THR A 253 -3.06 15.99 -2.71
N SER A 254 -3.31 16.84 -1.70
CA SER A 254 -3.11 16.49 -0.29
C SER A 254 -3.92 15.27 0.14
N GLU A 255 -5.19 15.19 -0.26
CA GLU A 255 -6.06 14.06 0.10
C GLU A 255 -5.49 12.74 -0.44
N LYS A 256 -5.16 12.71 -1.73
CA LYS A 256 -4.52 11.58 -2.40
C LYS A 256 -3.19 11.22 -1.74
N ASP A 257 -2.33 12.20 -1.50
CA ASP A 257 -0.99 11.98 -0.95
C ASP A 257 -1.05 11.44 0.49
N ILE A 258 -2.01 11.88 1.29
CA ILE A 258 -2.25 11.37 2.64
C ILE A 258 -2.73 9.91 2.59
N LEU A 259 -3.69 9.59 1.72
CA LEU A 259 -4.15 8.22 1.53
C LEU A 259 -3.04 7.28 1.02
N GLN A 260 -2.05 7.79 0.28
CA GLN A 260 -0.91 6.99 -0.18
C GLN A 260 0.06 6.57 0.93
N ILE A 261 0.15 7.34 2.03
CA ILE A 261 1.12 7.09 3.09
C ILE A 261 0.50 6.52 4.38
N CYS A 262 -0.81 6.69 4.56
CA CYS A 262 -1.53 6.22 5.74
C CYS A 262 -1.95 4.75 5.61
N HIS A 263 -1.02 3.83 5.86
CA HIS A 263 -1.32 2.40 5.92
C HIS A 263 -1.66 1.96 7.34
N ASN A 264 -2.95 1.76 7.62
CA ASN A 264 -3.44 1.23 8.90
C ASN A 264 -4.75 0.46 8.67
N PRO A 265 -5.00 -0.67 9.38
CA PRO A 265 -6.21 -1.47 9.18
C PRO A 265 -7.54 -0.74 9.40
N PHE A 266 -7.51 0.39 10.11
CA PHE A 266 -8.67 1.22 10.44
C PHE A 266 -8.68 2.55 9.69
N VAL A 267 -7.87 2.70 8.64
CA VAL A 267 -7.87 3.84 7.72
C VAL A 267 -8.23 3.35 6.32
N LEU A 268 -9.03 4.13 5.60
CA LEU A 268 -9.50 3.78 4.26
C LEU A 268 -8.35 3.60 3.26
N ASP A 269 -8.27 2.43 2.63
CA ASP A 269 -7.22 2.14 1.65
C ASP A 269 -7.56 2.66 0.24
N MET A 270 -6.59 3.35 -0.37
CA MET A 270 -6.66 3.78 -1.77
C MET A 270 -6.00 2.76 -2.70
N HIS A 271 -6.75 2.27 -3.68
CA HIS A 271 -6.31 1.28 -4.64
C HIS A 271 -5.75 1.89 -5.93
N TYR A 272 -6.42 2.93 -6.45
CA TYR A 272 -6.02 3.63 -7.67
C TYR A 272 -6.31 5.13 -7.52
N SER A 273 -5.57 5.95 -8.25
CA SER A 273 -5.99 7.29 -8.63
C SER A 273 -5.61 7.52 -10.08
N PHE A 274 -6.48 8.18 -10.83
CA PHE A 274 -6.28 8.50 -12.24
C PHE A 274 -7.14 9.70 -12.58
N GLN A 275 -7.02 10.21 -13.80
CA GLN A 275 -7.67 11.45 -14.19
C GLN A 275 -8.22 11.42 -15.60
N THR A 276 -9.21 12.28 -15.85
CA THR A 276 -9.64 12.68 -17.19
C THR A 276 -9.23 14.15 -17.41
N PRO A 277 -9.50 14.74 -18.59
CA PRO A 277 -9.30 16.16 -18.81
C PRO A 277 -10.00 17.04 -17.74
N ALA A 278 -11.28 16.79 -17.44
CA ALA A 278 -12.04 17.56 -16.44
C ALA A 278 -11.99 17.03 -14.99
N HIS A 279 -11.69 15.74 -14.76
CA HIS A 279 -11.88 15.10 -13.46
C HIS A 279 -10.60 14.53 -12.85
N ALA A 280 -10.49 14.66 -11.53
CA ALA A 280 -9.51 13.98 -10.70
C ALA A 280 -10.22 12.86 -9.94
N ILE A 281 -9.75 11.61 -10.07
CA ILE A 281 -10.47 10.42 -9.59
C ILE A 281 -9.61 9.66 -8.58
N ILE A 282 -10.23 9.29 -7.45
CA ILE A 282 -9.66 8.47 -6.39
C ILE A 282 -10.55 7.22 -6.24
N VAL A 283 -9.94 6.04 -6.24
CA VAL A 283 -10.64 4.75 -6.10
C VAL A 283 -10.14 4.05 -4.84
N THR A 284 -11.08 3.83 -3.92
CA THR A 284 -10.86 3.23 -2.60
C THR A 284 -11.64 1.95 -2.45
N GLU A 285 -11.36 1.17 -1.40
CA GLU A 285 -12.19 0.04 -1.04
C GLU A 285 -13.66 0.45 -0.82
N LEU A 286 -14.58 -0.45 -1.11
CA LEU A 286 -16.00 -0.22 -0.86
C LEU A 286 -16.36 -0.68 0.56
N VAL A 287 -16.66 0.27 1.44
CA VAL A 287 -17.16 -0.01 2.80
C VAL A 287 -18.69 0.13 2.81
N ARG A 288 -19.40 -0.93 3.23
CA ARG A 288 -20.84 -1.09 2.96
C ARG A 288 -21.77 -0.92 4.16
N GLY A 289 -21.24 -0.89 5.38
CA GLY A 289 -22.02 -0.76 6.61
C GLY A 289 -22.58 0.63 6.91
N GLY A 290 -22.47 1.57 5.97
CA GLY A 290 -22.80 2.98 6.18
C GLY A 290 -21.79 3.66 7.09
N ASP A 291 -22.14 4.85 7.57
CA ASP A 291 -21.36 5.58 8.57
C ASP A 291 -21.91 5.39 9.99
N LEU A 292 -21.11 5.71 11.01
CA LEU A 292 -21.53 5.55 12.41
C LEU A 292 -22.70 6.47 12.79
N GLY A 293 -22.93 7.56 12.05
CA GLY A 293 -24.11 8.40 12.19
C GLY A 293 -25.38 7.68 11.78
N ASP A 294 -25.35 6.95 10.67
CA ASP A 294 -26.46 6.08 10.25
C ASP A 294 -26.69 4.93 11.23
N VAL A 295 -25.61 4.33 11.75
CA VAL A 295 -25.69 3.30 12.80
C VAL A 295 -26.35 3.85 14.07
N LEU A 296 -26.01 5.08 14.47
CA LEU A 296 -26.62 5.75 15.61
C LEU A 296 -28.12 6.01 15.39
N LYS A 297 -28.49 6.57 14.23
CA LYS A 297 -29.90 6.84 13.87
C LYS A 297 -30.74 5.56 13.80
N ALA A 298 -30.15 4.45 13.36
CA ALA A 298 -30.81 3.15 13.29
C ALA A 298 -30.93 2.46 14.66
N SER A 299 -30.26 2.98 15.70
CA SER A 299 -30.33 2.41 17.05
C SER A 299 -31.70 2.62 17.67
N ARG A 300 -32.28 1.55 18.22
CA ARG A 300 -33.60 1.59 18.87
C ARG A 300 -33.59 2.42 20.16
N ASP A 301 -32.48 2.41 20.88
CA ASP A 301 -32.34 3.12 22.16
C ASP A 301 -31.98 4.60 21.96
N GLY A 302 -31.72 5.03 20.71
CA GLY A 302 -31.23 6.36 20.38
C GLY A 302 -29.75 6.59 20.73
N TYR A 303 -29.05 5.57 21.22
CA TYR A 303 -27.61 5.57 21.50
C TYR A 303 -27.02 4.16 21.29
N LEU A 304 -25.70 4.02 21.35
CA LEU A 304 -24.97 2.76 21.23
C LEU A 304 -24.41 2.34 22.59
N HIS A 305 -24.47 1.03 22.88
CA HIS A 305 -23.93 0.49 24.12
C HIS A 305 -22.41 0.64 24.23
N GLU A 306 -21.93 0.86 25.46
CA GLU A 306 -20.52 1.09 25.77
C GLU A 306 -19.58 0.00 25.22
N ASP A 307 -19.98 -1.27 25.25
CA ASP A 307 -19.19 -2.37 24.69
C ASP A 307 -18.86 -2.18 23.22
N ARG A 308 -19.83 -1.69 22.43
CA ARG A 308 -19.65 -1.41 21.00
C ARG A 308 -18.79 -0.16 20.81
N VAL A 309 -19.11 0.91 21.54
CA VAL A 309 -18.37 2.17 21.45
C VAL A 309 -16.92 2.00 21.93
N ARG A 310 -16.64 1.10 22.87
CA ARG A 310 -15.28 0.75 23.33
C ARG A 310 -14.42 0.21 22.20
N LEU A 311 -14.95 -0.71 21.40
CA LEU A 311 -14.24 -1.24 20.24
C LEU A 311 -13.99 -0.12 19.23
N TYR A 312 -15.02 0.64 18.87
CA TYR A 312 -14.90 1.75 17.91
C TYR A 312 -13.91 2.83 18.37
N ALA A 313 -13.94 3.19 19.66
CA ALA A 313 -13.01 4.14 20.25
C ALA A 313 -11.56 3.65 20.17
N ALA A 314 -11.32 2.36 20.40
CA ALA A 314 -10.00 1.76 20.30
C ALA A 314 -9.50 1.84 18.85
N GLU A 315 -10.31 1.39 17.88
CA GLU A 315 -9.98 1.37 16.45
C GLU A 315 -9.73 2.77 15.88
N ILE A 316 -10.61 3.72 16.16
CA ILE A 316 -10.44 5.13 15.74
C ILE A 316 -9.20 5.71 16.43
N GLY A 317 -8.99 5.43 17.71
CA GLY A 317 -7.81 5.85 18.47
C GLY A 317 -6.51 5.38 17.81
N MET A 318 -6.46 4.12 17.34
CA MET A 318 -5.32 3.58 16.61
C MET A 318 -5.09 4.29 15.27
N ALA A 319 -6.16 4.51 14.50
CA ALA A 319 -6.11 5.19 13.21
C ALA A 319 -5.55 6.63 13.36
N ILE A 320 -6.08 7.41 14.31
CA ILE A 320 -5.63 8.79 14.50
C ILE A 320 -4.20 8.84 15.05
N ASN A 321 -3.82 7.94 15.97
CA ASN A 321 -2.45 7.89 16.48
C ASN A 321 -1.44 7.59 15.36
N HIS A 322 -1.76 6.65 14.47
CA HIS A 322 -0.93 6.38 13.29
C HIS A 322 -0.74 7.62 12.41
N MET A 323 -1.80 8.37 12.16
CA MET A 323 -1.70 9.65 11.45
C MET A 323 -0.82 10.66 12.19
N HIS A 324 -0.92 10.73 13.53
CA HIS A 324 -0.12 11.64 14.35
C HIS A 324 1.37 11.26 14.34
N GLU A 325 1.70 9.97 14.30
CA GLU A 325 3.08 9.45 14.15
C GLU A 325 3.67 9.80 12.78
N LEU A 326 2.82 9.86 11.74
CA LEU A 326 3.16 10.42 10.43
C LEU A 326 3.18 11.96 10.39
N GLY A 327 2.97 12.62 11.53
CA GLY A 327 2.92 14.07 11.67
C GLY A 327 1.79 14.74 10.88
N LEU A 328 0.69 14.01 10.72
CA LEU A 328 -0.57 14.48 10.18
C LEU A 328 -1.55 14.77 11.31
N VAL A 329 -2.55 15.60 11.03
CA VAL A 329 -3.72 15.82 11.87
C VAL A 329 -4.97 15.69 11.03
N TYR A 330 -5.97 14.96 11.52
CA TYR A 330 -7.14 14.55 10.76
C TYR A 330 -8.21 15.65 10.68
N ARG A 331 -8.54 16.30 11.80
CA ARG A 331 -9.33 17.54 11.93
C ARG A 331 -10.82 17.50 11.58
N ASP A 332 -11.35 16.38 11.10
CA ASP A 332 -12.80 16.25 10.81
C ASP A 332 -13.42 14.95 11.37
N LEU A 333 -13.02 14.52 12.56
CA LEU A 333 -13.58 13.32 13.20
C LEU A 333 -15.01 13.59 13.69
N LYS A 334 -15.93 12.81 13.14
CA LYS A 334 -17.37 12.77 13.44
C LYS A 334 -17.94 11.41 13.02
N PRO A 335 -19.11 10.99 13.53
CA PRO A 335 -19.73 9.72 13.14
C PRO A 335 -19.88 9.54 11.63
N GLY A 336 -20.20 10.62 10.90
CA GLY A 336 -20.39 10.60 9.45
C GLY A 336 -19.13 10.34 8.61
N ASN A 337 -17.93 10.46 9.18
CA ASN A 337 -16.67 10.17 8.48
C ASN A 337 -16.04 8.84 8.92
N VAL A 338 -16.73 8.08 9.77
CA VAL A 338 -16.29 6.76 10.22
C VAL A 338 -17.22 5.72 9.62
N LEU A 339 -16.72 4.97 8.65
CA LEU A 339 -17.47 3.94 7.94
C LEU A 339 -17.44 2.62 8.71
N LEU A 340 -18.47 1.80 8.54
CA LEU A 340 -18.56 0.48 9.17
C LEU A 340 -18.35 -0.63 8.13
N GLY A 341 -17.37 -1.51 8.37
CA GLY A 341 -17.13 -2.70 7.58
C GLY A 341 -18.22 -3.77 7.73
N GLU A 342 -18.26 -4.71 6.80
CA GLU A 342 -19.18 -5.87 6.87
C GLU A 342 -18.85 -6.79 8.05
N ASP A 343 -17.58 -6.80 8.45
CA ASP A 343 -17.04 -7.50 9.60
C ASP A 343 -17.36 -6.82 10.94
N GLY A 344 -17.93 -5.60 10.90
CA GLY A 344 -18.28 -4.82 12.08
C GLY A 344 -17.14 -3.98 12.65
N HIS A 345 -16.02 -3.87 11.94
CA HIS A 345 -14.89 -2.98 12.28
C HIS A 345 -15.05 -1.62 11.61
N VAL A 346 -14.55 -0.57 12.23
CA VAL A 346 -14.64 0.79 11.68
C VAL A 346 -13.46 1.14 10.79
N ILE A 347 -13.72 1.98 9.79
CA ILE A 347 -12.72 2.50 8.86
C ILE A 347 -12.84 4.03 8.84
N LEU A 348 -11.76 4.72 9.19
CA LEU A 348 -11.67 6.18 9.11
C LEU A 348 -11.57 6.60 7.64
N ALA A 349 -12.53 7.38 7.16
CA ALA A 349 -12.63 7.84 5.78
C ALA A 349 -12.50 9.36 5.67
N ASP A 350 -12.49 9.89 4.46
CA ASP A 350 -12.43 11.33 4.13
C ASP A 350 -11.21 12.08 4.69
N MET A 351 -10.13 12.12 3.90
CA MET A 351 -8.89 12.82 4.25
C MET A 351 -8.87 14.28 3.75
N GLY A 352 -9.98 14.81 3.24
CA GLY A 352 -10.02 16.14 2.61
C GLY A 352 -9.62 17.29 3.55
N LEU A 353 -9.88 17.15 4.85
CA LEU A 353 -9.43 18.10 5.87
C LEU A 353 -8.20 17.63 6.64
N ALA A 354 -7.58 16.51 6.31
CA ALA A 354 -6.32 16.12 6.93
C ALA A 354 -5.18 17.04 6.44
N ALA A 355 -4.15 17.23 7.26
CA ALA A 355 -2.97 17.99 6.83
C ALA A 355 -1.72 17.65 7.65
N GLY A 356 -0.55 17.77 7.02
CA GLY A 356 0.72 17.73 7.73
C GLY A 356 0.97 18.98 8.56
N PHE A 357 1.71 18.80 9.66
CA PHE A 357 2.22 19.90 10.48
C PHE A 357 3.34 20.70 9.81
N ASP A 358 4.13 20.08 8.93
CA ASP A 358 5.15 20.72 8.10
C ASP A 358 5.15 20.14 6.66
N PRO A 359 4.66 20.87 5.65
CA PRO A 359 4.63 20.40 4.27
C PRO A 359 6.02 20.30 3.61
N THR A 360 7.08 20.86 4.22
CA THR A 360 8.45 20.85 3.65
C THR A 360 9.24 19.57 3.97
N LYS A 361 8.69 18.67 4.79
CA LYS A 361 9.41 17.48 5.30
C LYS A 361 8.79 16.12 4.95
N LEU A 362 7.77 16.11 4.08
CA LEU A 362 7.48 14.94 3.25
C LEU A 362 8.56 14.85 2.17
N LYS A 363 9.69 14.22 2.48
CA LYS A 363 10.76 14.00 1.49
C LYS A 363 10.52 12.69 0.78
N LYS A 364 10.53 12.75 -0.56
CA LYS A 364 10.68 11.59 -1.42
C LYS A 364 12.05 10.97 -1.13
N VAL A 365 12.09 9.73 -0.64
CA VAL A 365 13.34 9.03 -0.37
C VAL A 365 13.72 8.23 -1.60
N GLY A 366 14.69 8.75 -2.35
CA GLY A 366 15.21 8.13 -3.56
C GLY A 366 14.27 8.19 -4.77
N ASP A 367 14.70 7.59 -5.88
CA ASP A 367 13.94 7.54 -7.13
C ASP A 367 12.76 6.55 -7.11
N SER A 368 12.60 5.78 -6.02
CA SER A 368 11.59 4.72 -5.86
C SER A 368 10.17 5.23 -5.56
N GLY A 369 9.98 6.53 -5.31
CA GLY A 369 8.64 7.09 -5.09
C GLY A 369 8.05 6.87 -3.69
N HIS A 370 8.84 6.35 -2.74
CA HIS A 370 8.42 6.25 -1.34
C HIS A 370 8.64 7.59 -0.62
N TYR A 371 7.61 8.07 0.08
CA TYR A 371 7.72 9.23 0.97
C TYR A 371 8.14 8.76 2.36
N ARG A 372 9.16 9.39 2.96
CA ARG A 372 9.51 9.19 4.37
C ARG A 372 9.27 10.49 5.11
N TYR A 373 8.44 10.43 6.14
CA TYR A 373 8.29 11.53 7.07
C TYR A 373 9.50 11.56 8.02
N GLU A 374 10.26 12.66 8.03
CA GLU A 374 11.18 12.91 9.14
C GLU A 374 10.32 13.34 10.35
N PRO A 375 10.32 12.60 11.48
CA PRO A 375 9.48 12.95 12.62
C PRO A 375 9.84 14.35 13.12
N VAL A 376 8.96 15.31 12.82
CA VAL A 376 8.94 16.60 13.49
C VAL A 376 8.25 16.35 14.82
N MET A 377 8.83 16.81 15.94
CA MET A 377 8.19 16.72 17.26
C MET A 377 6.76 17.28 17.17
N PRO A 378 5.69 16.46 17.14
CA PRO A 378 4.33 16.94 16.88
C PRO A 378 3.83 17.84 18.02
N LYS A 379 4.47 17.69 19.20
CA LYS A 379 4.28 18.51 20.39
C LYS A 379 4.66 19.99 20.20
N LEU A 380 5.54 20.33 19.26
CA LEU A 380 6.01 21.73 19.05
C LEU A 380 5.47 22.38 17.77
N THR A 381 4.93 21.62 16.82
CA THR A 381 4.49 22.18 15.53
C THR A 381 3.00 22.48 15.57
N ARG A 382 2.66 23.75 15.31
CA ARG A 382 1.28 24.24 15.41
C ARG A 382 0.73 24.66 14.05
N ARG A 383 -0.50 24.23 13.76
CA ARG A 383 -1.24 24.71 12.59
C ARG A 383 -2.13 25.90 12.98
N LYS A 384 -2.23 26.92 12.12
CA LYS A 384 -3.00 28.16 12.38
C LYS A 384 -4.34 28.24 11.62
N THR A 385 -4.64 27.26 10.78
CA THR A 385 -5.92 27.19 10.05
C THR A 385 -7.08 26.90 10.99
N THR A 386 -8.32 27.16 10.60
CA THR A 386 -9.47 26.97 11.49
C THR A 386 -10.59 26.24 10.76
N VAL A 387 -10.37 24.95 10.51
CA VAL A 387 -11.28 24.04 9.79
C VAL A 387 -11.83 22.98 10.76
N GLY A 388 -12.81 22.21 10.30
CA GLY A 388 -13.46 21.14 11.06
C GLY A 388 -14.97 21.38 11.19
N THR A 389 -15.70 20.30 11.44
CA THR A 389 -17.16 20.33 11.59
C THR A 389 -17.58 20.97 12.92
N ARG A 390 -18.58 21.86 12.87
CA ARG A 390 -19.18 22.50 14.06
C ARG A 390 -19.68 21.44 15.06
N GLY A 391 -19.50 21.69 16.35
CA GLY A 391 -19.83 20.73 17.42
C GLY A 391 -18.71 19.74 17.75
N TYR A 392 -17.80 19.47 16.81
CA TYR A 392 -16.66 18.56 16.99
C TYR A 392 -15.31 19.27 17.14
N MET A 393 -15.25 20.57 16.81
CA MET A 393 -14.03 21.36 16.92
C MET A 393 -13.61 21.57 18.39
N ALA A 394 -12.31 21.44 18.64
CA ALA A 394 -11.72 21.67 19.95
C ALA A 394 -11.72 23.17 20.38
N PRO A 395 -11.66 23.48 21.69
CA PRO A 395 -11.65 24.84 22.21
C PRO A 395 -10.53 25.72 21.62
N GLU A 396 -9.35 25.14 21.37
CA GLU A 396 -8.20 25.83 20.78
C GLU A 396 -8.41 26.21 19.30
N ILE A 397 -9.26 25.49 18.56
CA ILE A 397 -9.64 25.85 17.18
C ILE A 397 -10.65 26.99 17.22
N ILE A 398 -11.67 26.89 18.08
CA ILE A 398 -12.76 27.86 18.19
C ILE A 398 -12.23 29.21 18.71
N SER A 399 -11.37 29.20 19.74
CA SER A 399 -10.68 30.41 20.21
C SER A 399 -9.81 31.03 19.12
N GLY A 400 -9.15 30.21 18.29
CA GLY A 400 -8.43 30.66 17.10
C GLY A 400 -9.30 31.39 16.06
N LYS A 401 -10.60 31.05 15.95
CA LYS A 401 -11.57 31.76 15.10
C LYS A 401 -11.96 33.14 15.65
N LEU A 402 -11.72 33.41 16.94
CA LEU A 402 -12.02 34.69 17.57
C LEU A 402 -10.89 35.73 17.44
N VAL A 403 -9.72 35.32 16.94
CA VAL A 403 -8.55 36.18 16.75
C VAL A 403 -8.17 36.29 15.27
N LYS A 404 -7.43 37.35 14.92
CA LYS A 404 -6.93 37.57 13.56
C LYS A 404 -5.93 36.47 13.17
N ARG A 405 -5.84 36.15 11.87
CA ARG A 405 -5.05 35.00 11.34
C ARG A 405 -3.58 35.04 11.76
N ASP A 406 -2.97 36.22 11.75
CA ASP A 406 -1.59 36.49 12.16
C ASP A 406 -1.35 36.26 13.66
N GLN A 407 -2.37 36.49 14.49
CA GLN A 407 -2.32 36.39 15.95
C GLN A 407 -2.74 35.01 16.49
N ARG A 408 -3.06 34.05 15.61
CA ARG A 408 -3.48 32.71 16.05
C ARG A 408 -2.33 31.96 16.73
N PRO A 409 -2.52 31.45 17.96
CA PRO A 409 -1.51 30.64 18.65
C PRO A 409 -1.29 29.29 17.94
N GLY A 410 -2.33 28.79 17.26
CA GLY A 410 -2.31 27.51 16.56
C GLY A 410 -2.50 26.31 17.48
N TYR A 411 -2.79 25.15 16.88
CA TYR A 411 -3.13 23.90 17.56
C TYR A 411 -2.24 22.75 17.11
N THR A 412 -2.19 21.69 17.91
CA THR A 412 -1.45 20.44 17.67
C THR A 412 -2.43 19.29 17.36
N PHE A 413 -1.93 18.05 17.33
CA PHE A 413 -2.74 16.85 17.09
C PHE A 413 -3.82 16.59 18.15
N ALA A 414 -3.72 17.24 19.32
CA ALA A 414 -4.64 17.10 20.43
C ALA A 414 -6.11 17.40 20.09
N VAL A 415 -6.35 18.14 19.00
CA VAL A 415 -7.70 18.44 18.50
C VAL A 415 -8.45 17.18 18.06
N ASP A 416 -7.75 16.16 17.56
CA ASP A 416 -8.39 14.92 17.10
C ASP A 416 -8.88 14.07 18.29
N PHE A 417 -8.15 14.09 19.42
CA PHE A 417 -8.61 13.43 20.66
C PHE A 417 -9.83 14.13 21.27
N TRP A 418 -9.95 15.46 21.12
CA TRP A 418 -11.17 16.16 21.48
C TRP A 418 -12.35 15.70 20.61
N SER A 419 -12.17 15.69 19.28
CA SER A 419 -13.21 15.25 18.34
C SER A 419 -13.58 13.77 18.54
N LEU A 420 -12.64 12.93 18.96
CA LEU A 420 -12.88 11.57 19.41
C LEU A 420 -13.79 11.55 20.65
N GLY A 421 -13.50 12.38 21.65
CA GLY A 421 -14.34 12.55 22.83
C GLY A 421 -15.77 12.97 22.50
N VAL A 422 -15.94 13.93 21.59
CA VAL A 422 -17.26 14.36 21.11
C VAL A 422 -17.99 13.23 20.40
N THR A 423 -17.30 12.52 19.50
CA THR A 423 -17.87 11.42 18.73
C THR A 423 -18.29 10.27 19.64
N MET A 424 -17.45 9.85 20.58
CA MET A 424 -17.77 8.78 21.53
C MET A 424 -18.92 9.19 22.47
N PHE A 425 -18.96 10.45 22.91
CA PHE A 425 -20.09 10.97 23.68
C PHE A 425 -21.38 10.88 22.88
N GLU A 426 -21.39 11.36 21.64
CA GLU A 426 -22.58 11.35 20.78
C GLU A 426 -23.07 9.93 20.53
N LEU A 427 -22.18 8.97 20.31
CA LEU A 427 -22.55 7.57 20.16
C LEU A 427 -23.14 6.98 21.45
N MET A 428 -22.62 7.31 22.64
CA MET A 428 -23.12 6.77 23.92
C MET A 428 -24.36 7.47 24.47
N CYS A 429 -24.59 8.73 24.08
CA CYS A 429 -25.64 9.59 24.63
C CYS A 429 -26.76 9.91 23.62
N GLY A 430 -26.50 9.78 22.31
CA GLY A 430 -27.44 10.12 21.24
C GLY A 430 -27.49 11.61 20.85
N PHE A 431 -26.64 12.44 21.46
CA PHE A 431 -26.57 13.88 21.20
C PHE A 431 -25.16 14.42 21.49
N GLN A 432 -24.82 15.58 20.95
CA GLN A 432 -23.51 16.21 21.16
C GLN A 432 -23.38 16.87 22.54
N PRO A 433 -22.22 16.78 23.22
CA PRO A 433 -22.05 17.22 24.61
C PRO A 433 -22.22 18.73 24.83
N PHE A 434 -21.81 19.54 23.85
CA PHE A 434 -21.84 21.01 23.92
C PHE A 434 -22.81 21.62 22.91
N SER A 435 -23.79 20.82 22.44
CA SER A 435 -24.75 21.29 21.46
C SER A 435 -25.37 22.62 21.90
N MET A 436 -25.36 23.57 20.97
CA MET A 436 -26.13 24.80 21.12
C MET A 436 -27.64 24.53 20.98
N HIS A 437 -27.99 23.38 20.41
CA HIS A 437 -29.35 22.95 20.18
C HIS A 437 -29.78 21.96 21.27
N SER A 438 -30.89 22.25 21.96
CA SER A 438 -31.56 21.25 22.79
C SER A 438 -32.44 20.39 21.89
N ASN A 439 -32.37 19.06 22.08
CA ASN A 439 -33.30 18.13 21.47
C ASN A 439 -34.59 18.10 22.31
N GLY A 440 -35.67 18.69 21.79
CA GLY A 440 -36.99 18.68 22.45
C GLY A 440 -37.95 19.79 22.00
N ASN A 441 -39.03 19.95 22.77
CA ASN A 441 -40.34 20.58 22.50
C ASN A 441 -40.31 21.98 21.84
N PHE A 442 -41.45 22.45 21.32
CA PHE A 442 -41.66 23.76 20.66
C PHE A 442 -40.93 24.98 21.28
N PHE A 443 -40.88 25.11 22.61
CA PHE A 443 -40.16 26.21 23.28
C PHE A 443 -38.62 26.16 23.09
N GLN A 444 -38.06 24.98 22.83
CA GLN A 444 -36.65 24.77 22.53
C GLN A 444 -36.33 25.00 21.05
N GLU A 445 -37.29 24.79 20.13
CA GLU A 445 -37.16 25.19 18.72
C GLU A 445 -37.07 26.71 18.57
N VAL A 446 -37.87 27.46 19.34
CA VAL A 446 -37.79 28.94 19.39
C VAL A 446 -36.44 29.41 19.93
N ALA A 447 -35.93 28.78 21.00
CA ALA A 447 -34.60 29.08 21.53
C ALA A 447 -33.48 28.76 20.51
N ASN A 448 -33.64 27.69 19.72
CA ASN A 448 -32.70 27.35 18.64
C ASN A 448 -32.71 28.43 17.54
N GLU A 449 -33.89 28.95 17.13
CA GLU A 449 -33.98 30.06 16.18
C GLU A 449 -33.28 31.33 16.67
N GLU A 450 -33.44 31.70 17.94
CA GLU A 450 -32.76 32.87 18.52
C GLU A 450 -31.24 32.72 18.48
N ILE A 451 -30.72 31.50 18.73
CA ILE A 451 -29.29 31.19 18.63
C ILE A 451 -28.79 31.33 17.19
N PHE A 452 -29.56 30.90 16.18
CA PHE A 452 -29.18 31.04 14.77
C PHE A 452 -29.12 32.50 14.31
N ARG A 453 -29.88 33.41 14.96
CA ARG A 453 -29.85 34.85 14.69
C ARG A 453 -28.61 35.55 15.29
N LEU A 454 -27.89 34.90 16.21
CA LEU A 454 -26.66 35.47 16.79
C LEU A 454 -25.51 35.50 15.78
N SER A 455 -24.63 36.50 15.90
CA SER A 455 -23.41 36.53 15.08
C SER A 455 -22.54 35.27 15.30
N PRO A 456 -21.83 34.76 14.28
CA PRO A 456 -20.94 33.61 14.44
C PRO A 456 -19.91 33.78 15.57
N ARG A 457 -19.43 35.01 15.77
CA ARG A 457 -18.51 35.36 16.87
C ARG A 457 -19.16 35.18 18.23
N THR A 458 -20.43 35.55 18.38
CA THR A 458 -21.20 35.35 19.62
C THR A 458 -21.45 33.86 19.86
N GLN A 459 -21.83 33.12 18.81
CA GLN A 459 -22.06 31.67 18.90
C GLN A 459 -20.81 30.93 19.40
N HIS A 460 -19.63 31.22 18.85
CA HIS A 460 -18.36 30.65 19.31
C HIS A 460 -18.03 30.97 20.78
N LYS A 461 -18.37 32.17 21.26
CA LYS A 461 -18.14 32.54 22.67
C LYS A 461 -19.01 31.71 23.62
N ILE A 462 -20.28 31.47 23.26
CA ILE A 462 -21.18 30.66 24.07
C ILE A 462 -20.73 29.20 24.07
N GLU A 463 -20.29 28.69 22.92
CA GLU A 463 -19.74 27.34 22.80
C GLU A 463 -18.52 27.13 23.73
N LEU A 464 -17.58 28.09 23.73
CA LEU A 464 -16.43 28.06 24.66
C LEU A 464 -16.85 28.14 26.13
N GLN A 465 -17.88 28.92 26.47
CA GLN A 465 -18.41 28.99 27.84
C GLN A 465 -19.01 27.65 28.29
N LYS A 466 -19.76 26.98 27.42
CA LYS A 466 -20.29 25.63 27.70
C LYS A 466 -19.18 24.61 27.86
N MET A 467 -18.17 24.63 27.00
CA MET A 467 -17.00 23.75 27.11
C MET A 467 -16.27 23.93 28.46
N ALA A 468 -16.13 25.18 28.92
CA ALA A 468 -15.51 25.50 30.20
C ALA A 468 -16.34 25.05 31.43
N GLN A 469 -17.66 24.88 31.29
CA GLN A 469 -18.52 24.34 32.36
C GLN A 469 -18.38 22.82 32.52
N GLY A 470 -17.77 22.15 31.53
CA GLY A 470 -17.61 20.71 31.50
C GLY A 470 -18.86 19.98 30.98
N VAL A 471 -18.71 18.67 30.83
CA VAL A 471 -19.74 17.79 30.26
C VAL A 471 -20.56 17.12 31.37
N THR A 472 -21.86 16.95 31.13
CA THR A 472 -22.78 16.22 32.00
C THR A 472 -23.15 14.87 31.39
N PHE A 473 -23.35 13.86 32.23
CA PHE A 473 -23.54 12.48 31.77
C PHE A 473 -24.89 11.91 32.20
N PRO A 474 -25.59 11.21 31.30
CA PRO A 474 -26.73 10.38 31.65
C PRO A 474 -26.39 9.30 32.69
N LEU A 475 -27.40 8.85 33.44
CA LEU A 475 -27.25 7.84 34.50
C LEU A 475 -26.88 6.44 33.98
N HIS A 476 -27.10 6.15 32.69
CA HIS A 476 -26.80 4.84 32.10
C HIS A 476 -25.32 4.62 31.81
N LEU A 477 -24.48 5.68 31.84
CA LEU A 477 -23.05 5.54 31.59
C LEU A 477 -22.31 5.06 32.84
N THR A 478 -21.44 4.08 32.67
CA THR A 478 -20.53 3.59 33.71
C THR A 478 -19.53 4.65 34.14
N ARG A 479 -18.97 4.51 35.34
CA ARG A 479 -17.94 5.43 35.85
C ARG A 479 -16.71 5.47 34.94
N ASN A 480 -16.32 4.34 34.34
CA ASN A 480 -15.17 4.25 33.44
C ASN A 480 -15.45 4.99 32.12
N ALA A 481 -16.66 4.87 31.56
CA ALA A 481 -17.05 5.61 30.36
C ALA A 481 -17.12 7.12 30.62
N GLN A 482 -17.68 7.53 31.77
CA GLN A 482 -17.70 8.94 32.17
C GLN A 482 -16.29 9.50 32.35
N ASP A 483 -15.39 8.77 33.01
CA ASP A 483 -13.99 9.21 33.19
C ASP A 483 -13.25 9.32 31.86
N PHE A 484 -13.43 8.34 30.98
CA PHE A 484 -12.86 8.33 29.63
C PHE A 484 -13.28 9.57 28.82
N LEU A 485 -14.59 9.84 28.77
CA LEU A 485 -15.13 11.00 28.06
C LEU A 485 -14.69 12.32 28.70
N LYS A 486 -14.66 12.41 30.04
CA LYS A 486 -14.17 13.62 30.75
C LYS A 486 -12.72 13.93 30.38
N ARG A 487 -11.84 12.93 30.33
CA ARG A 487 -10.40 13.13 30.05
C ARG A 487 -10.12 13.42 28.57
N LEU A 488 -10.94 12.92 27.64
CA LEU A 488 -10.87 13.32 26.22
C LEU A 488 -11.42 14.74 26.00
N LEU A 489 -12.45 15.13 26.74
CA LEU A 489 -13.08 16.46 26.69
C LEU A 489 -12.43 17.45 27.66
N GLU A 490 -11.16 17.23 28.01
CA GLU A 490 -10.35 18.17 28.78
C GLU A 490 -10.04 19.41 27.92
N VAL A 491 -10.35 20.60 28.45
CA VAL A 491 -10.21 21.87 27.72
C VAL A 491 -8.74 22.18 27.47
N SER A 492 -7.86 21.86 28.42
CA SER A 492 -6.41 22.02 28.24
C SER A 492 -5.86 20.94 27.30
N PRO A 493 -5.30 21.29 26.13
CA PRO A 493 -4.80 20.28 25.17
C PRO A 493 -3.66 19.42 25.73
N GLU A 494 -2.88 19.95 26.67
CA GLU A 494 -1.71 19.29 27.26
C GLU A 494 -2.09 18.25 28.32
N HIS A 495 -3.27 18.40 28.94
CA HIS A 495 -3.81 17.46 29.94
C HIS A 495 -4.83 16.49 29.36
N ARG A 496 -5.16 16.65 28.07
CA ARG A 496 -6.12 15.81 27.36
C ARG A 496 -5.58 14.39 27.21
N LEU A 497 -6.44 13.39 27.41
CA LEU A 497 -6.09 11.98 27.31
C LEU A 497 -5.40 11.70 25.97
N GLY A 498 -4.24 11.03 26.01
CA GLY A 498 -3.46 10.71 24.81
C GLY A 498 -2.46 11.79 24.38
N CYS A 499 -2.52 12.98 25.00
CA CYS A 499 -1.71 14.15 24.61
C CYS A 499 -0.60 14.50 25.62
N ASN A 500 -0.61 13.86 26.79
CA ASN A 500 0.36 14.11 27.86
C ASN A 500 1.81 13.89 27.35
N SER A 501 2.72 14.79 27.74
CA SER A 501 4.12 14.75 27.34
C SER A 501 4.88 13.49 27.79
N GLU A 502 4.50 12.88 28.91
CA GLU A 502 5.18 11.71 29.50
C GLU A 502 4.70 10.38 28.90
N LYS A 503 3.38 10.19 28.78
CA LYS A 503 2.78 8.92 28.36
C LYS A 503 2.22 8.93 26.94
N GLY A 504 1.84 10.09 26.39
CA GLY A 504 1.22 10.20 25.07
C GLY A 504 0.06 9.21 24.89
N PHE A 505 0.03 8.54 23.73
CA PHE A 505 -1.00 7.55 23.39
C PHE A 505 -1.04 6.33 24.32
N ALA A 506 0.06 5.97 25.00
CA ALA A 506 0.03 4.89 25.98
C ALA A 506 -0.94 5.20 27.14
N GLU A 507 -1.14 6.48 27.48
CA GLU A 507 -2.14 6.89 28.47
C GLU A 507 -3.57 6.54 28.03
N PHE A 508 -3.85 6.70 26.73
CA PHE A 508 -5.14 6.35 26.13
C PHE A 508 -5.36 4.84 26.21
N MET A 509 -4.36 4.04 25.81
CA MET A 509 -4.44 2.58 25.83
C MET A 509 -4.57 2.00 27.24
N GLU A 510 -3.94 2.64 28.24
CA GLU A 510 -3.98 2.23 29.65
C GLU A 510 -5.29 2.59 30.38
N HIS A 511 -6.22 3.30 29.73
CA HIS A 511 -7.45 3.72 30.37
C HIS A 511 -8.34 2.52 30.74
N SER A 512 -8.91 2.50 31.95
CA SER A 512 -9.81 1.41 32.43
C SER A 512 -11.08 1.21 31.59
N PHE A 513 -11.36 2.12 30.66
CA PHE A 513 -12.42 1.94 29.68
C PHE A 513 -12.08 0.85 28.66
N PHE A 514 -10.79 0.60 28.40
CA PHE A 514 -10.30 -0.41 27.46
C PHE A 514 -9.80 -1.70 28.12
N GLU A 515 -10.16 -1.96 29.39
CA GLU A 515 -9.69 -3.13 30.14
C GLU A 515 -9.92 -4.47 29.42
N THR A 516 -10.97 -4.55 28.59
CA THR A 516 -11.33 -5.76 27.83
C THR A 516 -10.68 -5.84 26.43
N ILE A 517 -9.88 -4.85 26.03
CA ILE A 517 -9.31 -4.77 24.68
C ILE A 517 -7.88 -5.32 24.68
N ASP A 518 -7.65 -6.29 23.80
CA ASP A 518 -6.32 -6.79 23.47
C ASP A 518 -5.80 -6.04 22.24
N TRP A 519 -4.91 -5.06 22.45
CA TRP A 519 -4.46 -4.15 21.40
C TRP A 519 -3.72 -4.83 20.24
N GLU A 520 -3.00 -5.92 20.52
CA GLU A 520 -2.29 -6.68 19.48
C GLU A 520 -3.29 -7.42 18.59
N LYS A 521 -4.28 -8.10 19.21
CA LYS A 521 -5.36 -8.73 18.44
C LYS A 521 -6.22 -7.71 17.70
N LEU A 522 -6.42 -6.53 18.28
CA LEU A 522 -7.13 -5.45 17.62
C LEU A 522 -6.41 -5.04 16.32
N MET A 523 -5.10 -4.81 16.39
CA MET A 523 -4.29 -4.46 15.21
C MET A 523 -4.32 -5.50 14.11
N MET A 524 -4.39 -6.79 14.46
CA MET A 524 -4.52 -7.88 13.49
C MET A 524 -5.95 -8.12 13.02
N LYS A 525 -6.93 -7.30 13.45
CA LYS A 525 -8.38 -7.53 13.24
C LYS A 525 -8.82 -8.94 13.67
N HIS A 526 -8.20 -9.49 14.73
CA HIS A 526 -8.53 -10.79 15.31
C HIS A 526 -9.61 -10.72 16.40
N ILE A 527 -10.06 -9.51 16.78
CA ILE A 527 -11.19 -9.33 17.70
C ILE A 527 -12.49 -9.38 16.89
N ASP A 528 -13.33 -10.37 17.13
CA ASP A 528 -14.63 -10.44 16.44
C ASP A 528 -15.58 -9.35 16.95
N SER A 529 -16.10 -8.53 16.04
CA SER A 529 -17.10 -7.52 16.38
C SER A 529 -18.44 -8.17 16.73
N LYS A 530 -18.98 -7.85 17.91
CA LYS A 530 -20.31 -8.29 18.34
C LYS A 530 -21.44 -7.75 17.46
N PHE A 531 -21.16 -6.71 16.67
CA PHE A 531 -22.14 -6.09 15.78
C PHE A 531 -21.65 -6.10 14.34
N LYS A 532 -22.34 -6.88 13.51
CA LYS A 532 -22.13 -6.88 12.06
C LYS A 532 -23.37 -6.31 11.39
N PRO A 533 -23.22 -5.32 10.50
CA PRO A 533 -24.37 -4.74 9.82
C PRO A 533 -25.05 -5.81 8.94
N ALA A 534 -26.39 -5.81 8.92
CA ALA A 534 -27.15 -6.66 8.02
C ALA A 534 -27.13 -6.04 6.61
N LEU A 535 -26.26 -6.55 5.74
CA LEU A 535 -26.06 -6.00 4.41
C LEU A 535 -26.90 -6.75 3.37
N PRO A 536 -27.52 -6.05 2.41
CA PRO A 536 -28.09 -6.71 1.25
C PRO A 536 -26.98 -7.39 0.43
N LEU A 537 -27.33 -8.34 -0.44
CA LEU A 537 -26.35 -8.85 -1.40
C LEU A 537 -25.88 -7.72 -2.31
N LEU A 538 -24.60 -7.75 -2.70
CA LEU A 538 -24.08 -6.86 -3.72
C LEU A 538 -24.90 -7.06 -5.00
N SER A 539 -25.58 -6.00 -5.43
CA SER A 539 -26.32 -6.03 -6.67
C SER A 539 -25.35 -5.91 -7.84
N ASP A 540 -25.38 -6.89 -8.75
CA ASP A 540 -24.67 -6.81 -10.04
C ASP A 540 -25.41 -5.95 -11.07
N LYS A 541 -26.51 -5.32 -10.67
CA LYS A 541 -27.32 -4.51 -11.57
C LYS A 541 -26.55 -3.24 -11.95
N LYS A 542 -26.02 -3.26 -13.17
CA LYS A 542 -25.47 -2.08 -13.84
C LYS A 542 -26.58 -1.03 -14.04
N ILE A 543 -26.48 0.12 -13.36
CA ILE A 543 -27.40 1.25 -13.58
C ILE A 543 -26.90 2.12 -14.73
N TYR A 544 -25.58 2.29 -14.86
CA TYR A 544 -24.99 3.20 -15.84
C TYR A 544 -24.23 2.44 -16.92
N ASN A 545 -24.58 2.74 -18.19
CA ASN A 545 -24.00 2.08 -19.36
C ASN A 545 -22.53 2.46 -19.62
N SER A 546 -22.18 3.73 -19.39
CA SER A 546 -20.85 4.31 -19.54
C SER A 546 -20.60 5.40 -18.48
N TYR A 547 -19.36 5.90 -18.41
CA TYR A 547 -19.00 7.04 -17.56
C TYR A 547 -19.81 8.29 -17.95
N GLU A 548 -19.95 8.58 -19.24
CA GLU A 548 -20.71 9.74 -19.74
C GLU A 548 -22.21 9.63 -19.42
N HIS A 549 -22.79 8.43 -19.51
CA HIS A 549 -24.18 8.21 -19.10
C HIS A 549 -24.37 8.46 -17.60
N MET A 550 -23.41 8.04 -16.77
CA MET A 550 -23.42 8.34 -15.34
C MET A 550 -23.30 9.85 -15.07
N MET A 551 -22.34 10.53 -15.69
CA MET A 551 -22.12 11.97 -15.48
C MET A 551 -23.30 12.82 -15.95
N SER A 552 -23.91 12.51 -17.10
CA SER A 552 -25.11 13.20 -17.57
C SER A 552 -26.31 13.01 -16.64
N HIS A 553 -26.43 11.84 -16.00
CA HIS A 553 -27.47 11.60 -14.99
C HIS A 553 -27.24 12.42 -13.71
N PHE A 554 -25.98 12.68 -13.33
CA PHE A 554 -25.66 13.55 -12.20
C PHE A 554 -26.07 14.99 -12.47
N ASP A 555 -25.79 15.50 -13.67
CA ASP A 555 -26.11 16.87 -14.09
C ASP A 555 -27.63 17.13 -14.11
N MET A 556 -28.43 16.17 -14.57
CA MET A 556 -29.90 16.31 -14.62
C MET A 556 -30.57 16.43 -13.24
N ARG A 557 -29.96 15.86 -12.19
CA ARG A 557 -30.50 15.88 -10.82
C ARG A 557 -30.06 17.11 -10.02
N ASP A 558 -29.06 17.87 -10.49
CA ASP A 558 -28.40 18.94 -9.72
C ASP A 558 -29.00 20.33 -9.98
N LYS A 559 -30.31 20.41 -10.25
CA LYS A 559 -31.00 21.66 -10.63
C LYS A 559 -31.00 22.75 -9.53
N ASP A 560 -30.65 22.40 -8.31
CA ASP A 560 -30.74 23.27 -7.12
C ASP A 560 -29.37 23.73 -6.57
N PHE A 561 -28.24 23.36 -7.18
CA PHE A 561 -26.89 23.75 -6.73
C PHE A 561 -26.11 24.51 -7.81
N ILE A 562 -25.11 25.30 -7.38
CA ILE A 562 -24.28 26.16 -8.25
C ILE A 562 -23.75 25.34 -9.43
N ARG A 563 -24.15 25.70 -10.66
CA ARG A 563 -23.71 25.06 -11.91
C ARG A 563 -22.20 25.12 -12.05
N HIS A 564 -21.50 24.07 -11.63
CA HIS A 564 -20.15 23.83 -12.08
C HIS A 564 -20.25 23.09 -13.41
N ASP A 565 -19.54 23.55 -14.43
CA ASP A 565 -19.49 22.85 -15.71
C ASP A 565 -18.67 21.57 -15.53
N TRP A 566 -19.36 20.43 -15.44
CA TRP A 566 -18.75 19.12 -15.23
C TRP A 566 -17.91 18.62 -16.42
N TYR A 567 -17.89 19.38 -17.51
CA TYR A 567 -17.15 19.06 -18.73
C TYR A 567 -16.08 20.11 -19.05
N ALA A 568 -15.94 21.15 -18.21
CA ALA A 568 -14.93 22.17 -18.39
C ALA A 568 -13.54 21.67 -17.96
N ASP A 569 -12.63 21.62 -18.94
CA ASP A 569 -11.23 21.34 -18.68
C ASP A 569 -10.53 22.59 -18.13
N PRO A 570 -9.69 22.45 -17.09
CA PRO A 570 -8.79 23.52 -16.69
C PRO A 570 -7.84 23.93 -17.81
N ASP A 571 -7.35 25.17 -17.77
CA ASP A 571 -6.31 25.64 -18.66
C ASP A 571 -5.05 24.74 -18.62
N PRO A 572 -4.29 24.62 -19.72
CA PRO A 572 -3.12 23.74 -19.79
C PRO A 572 -2.05 23.98 -18.70
N GLU A 573 -1.94 25.22 -18.20
CA GLU A 573 -1.04 25.53 -17.08
C GLU A 573 -1.56 24.96 -15.76
N MET A 574 -2.87 25.08 -15.52
CA MET A 574 -3.53 24.56 -14.33
C MET A 574 -3.57 23.03 -14.31
N GLN A 575 -3.64 22.40 -15.49
CA GLN A 575 -3.55 20.93 -15.62
C GLN A 575 -2.27 20.34 -15.04
N LYS A 576 -1.15 21.08 -15.07
CA LYS A 576 0.15 20.60 -14.56
C LYS A 576 0.11 20.25 -13.07
N HIS A 577 -0.81 20.84 -12.30
CA HIS A 577 -1.00 20.51 -10.89
C HIS A 577 -1.52 19.08 -10.66
N PHE A 578 -1.99 18.40 -11.73
CA PHE A 578 -2.48 17.03 -11.69
C PHE A 578 -1.54 16.02 -12.38
N ASP A 579 -0.35 16.42 -12.85
CA ASP A 579 0.58 15.53 -13.58
C ASP A 579 1.02 14.30 -12.77
N THR A 580 0.99 14.39 -11.44
CA THR A 580 1.36 13.31 -10.50
C THR A 580 0.15 12.60 -9.90
N TRP A 581 -1.04 12.78 -10.47
CA TRP A 581 -2.28 12.21 -9.96
C TRP A 581 -2.36 10.69 -10.15
N ASP A 582 -1.81 10.18 -11.24
CA ASP A 582 -1.93 8.76 -11.60
C ASP A 582 -1.12 7.86 -10.64
N PHE A 583 -1.78 6.90 -10.02
CA PHE A 583 -1.19 5.96 -9.07
C PHE A 583 -1.98 4.65 -9.01
N ILE A 584 -1.26 3.56 -8.77
CA ILE A 584 -1.82 2.25 -8.44
C ILE A 584 -1.08 1.76 -7.20
N SER A 585 -1.82 1.35 -6.17
CA SER A 585 -1.22 0.77 -4.97
C SER A 585 -0.45 -0.51 -5.33
N GLN A 586 0.74 -0.66 -4.75
CA GLN A 586 1.58 -1.85 -4.97
C GLN A 586 0.87 -3.13 -4.54
N TYR A 587 0.06 -3.08 -3.48
CA TYR A 587 -0.75 -4.22 -3.04
C TYR A 587 -1.78 -4.60 -4.10
N THR A 588 -2.51 -3.61 -4.62
CA THR A 588 -3.49 -3.82 -5.70
C THR A 588 -2.83 -4.43 -6.92
N LEU A 589 -1.71 -3.86 -7.37
CA LEU A 589 -0.99 -4.34 -8.54
C LEU A 589 -0.54 -5.80 -8.35
N ARG A 590 0.03 -6.14 -7.20
CA ARG A 590 0.43 -7.52 -6.87
C ARG A 590 -0.75 -8.49 -6.82
N ALA A 591 -1.88 -8.06 -6.25
CA ALA A 591 -3.10 -8.86 -6.20
C ALA A 591 -3.66 -9.15 -7.59
N GLU A 592 -3.67 -8.14 -8.47
CA GLU A 592 -4.15 -8.28 -9.84
C GLU A 592 -3.24 -9.13 -10.72
N LEU A 593 -1.93 -9.04 -10.52
CA LEU A 593 -0.95 -9.87 -11.21
C LEU A 593 -0.93 -11.32 -10.70
N GLY A 594 -1.77 -11.67 -9.72
CA GLY A 594 -1.83 -13.02 -9.14
C GLY A 594 -0.63 -13.39 -8.27
N ILE A 595 0.19 -12.40 -7.90
CA ILE A 595 1.41 -12.55 -7.08
C ILE A 595 1.05 -12.59 -5.58
N ALA A 596 -0.13 -12.10 -5.20
CA ALA A 596 -0.56 -12.02 -3.79
C ALA A 596 -0.86 -13.37 -3.11
N LYS A 597 -0.96 -14.48 -3.86
CA LYS A 597 -1.29 -15.79 -3.27
C LYS A 597 -0.18 -16.38 -2.37
N GLU A 598 0.99 -15.75 -2.32
CA GLU A 598 2.13 -16.19 -1.50
C GLU A 598 2.33 -15.38 -0.21
N LEU A 599 1.45 -14.41 0.13
CA LEU A 599 1.71 -13.44 1.22
C LEU A 599 0.56 -13.27 2.24
N ASP A 600 -0.39 -14.20 2.32
CA ASP A 600 -1.33 -14.22 3.47
C ASP A 600 -0.59 -14.36 4.82
N GLU A 601 0.67 -14.83 4.82
CA GLU A 601 1.48 -15.01 6.04
C GLU A 601 2.40 -13.82 6.37
N THR A 602 2.69 -12.91 5.43
CA THR A 602 3.59 -11.76 5.69
C THR A 602 2.86 -10.44 5.89
N ASN A 603 1.52 -10.46 5.88
CA ASN A 603 0.70 -9.28 6.15
C ASN A 603 0.55 -9.01 7.66
N ILE A 604 1.46 -9.55 8.47
CA ILE A 604 1.79 -8.98 9.77
C ILE A 604 2.36 -7.58 9.47
N PRO A 605 1.75 -6.49 9.97
CA PRO A 605 2.27 -5.15 9.80
C PRO A 605 3.75 -5.10 10.21
N ILE A 606 4.65 -4.82 9.26
CA ILE A 606 6.09 -4.71 9.51
C ILE A 606 6.35 -3.43 10.32
N ASN A 607 6.34 -3.59 11.64
CA ASN A 607 7.30 -3.14 12.66
C ASN A 607 6.53 -2.98 13.97
N LEU A 608 6.36 -4.09 14.69
CA LEU A 608 6.32 -4.04 16.15
C LEU A 608 7.66 -3.44 16.60
N GLN A 609 7.75 -2.11 16.67
CA GLN A 609 8.56 -1.55 17.75
C GLN A 609 7.92 -2.07 19.01
N VAL A 610 8.58 -3.08 19.58
CA VAL A 610 8.28 -3.66 20.87
C VAL A 610 8.16 -2.51 21.86
N TRP A 611 6.93 -2.09 22.14
CA TRP A 611 6.65 -1.24 23.28
C TRP A 611 7.03 -2.10 24.49
N PRO A 612 7.98 -1.65 25.33
CA PRO A 612 8.39 -2.44 26.48
C PRO A 612 7.18 -2.60 27.38
N ILE A 613 6.70 -3.84 27.47
CA ILE A 613 5.80 -4.30 28.50
C ILE A 613 6.38 -3.80 29.82
N LYS A 614 5.58 -3.02 30.56
CA LYS A 614 5.90 -2.58 31.92
C LYS A 614 6.06 -3.79 32.84
N THR A 615 7.22 -4.42 32.86
CA THR A 615 7.75 -4.93 34.11
C THR A 615 8.34 -3.73 34.84
N ARG A 616 7.66 -3.31 35.92
CA ARG A 616 8.04 -2.26 36.88
C ARG A 616 9.56 -1.97 36.91
N THR A 617 10.04 -0.88 36.31
CA THR A 617 11.39 -0.37 36.61
C THR A 617 11.52 1.15 36.51
N CYS A 618 11.96 1.70 37.64
CA CYS A 618 12.66 2.96 37.90
C CYS A 618 13.29 3.67 36.69
N SER A 619 13.19 5.00 36.64
CA SER A 619 13.90 5.84 35.66
C SER A 619 15.42 5.69 35.75
N MET A 620 16.11 5.72 34.61
CA MET A 620 17.56 5.47 34.47
C MET A 620 18.47 6.33 35.35
N GLY A 621 18.02 7.50 35.81
CA GLY A 621 18.79 8.32 36.76
C GLY A 621 19.01 7.66 38.12
N ASN A 622 18.08 6.82 38.57
CA ASN A 622 18.11 6.24 39.92
C ASN A 622 18.90 4.93 40.01
N LEU A 623 19.06 4.17 38.91
CA LEU A 623 19.80 2.90 38.94
C LEU A 623 21.32 3.11 39.02
N PHE A 624 21.85 4.15 38.34
CA PHE A 624 23.30 4.42 38.33
C PHE A 624 23.82 5.05 39.62
N ALA A 625 22.97 5.77 40.35
CA ALA A 625 23.29 6.28 41.69
C ALA A 625 23.39 5.15 42.72
N MET A 626 22.65 4.05 42.57
CA MET A 626 22.70 2.91 43.48
C MET A 626 23.93 2.00 43.29
N CYS A 627 24.60 2.04 42.14
CA CYS A 627 25.74 1.16 41.83
C CYS A 627 27.14 1.82 41.94
N GLY A 628 27.23 3.10 42.30
CA GLY A 628 28.50 3.73 42.76
C GLY A 628 29.59 4.04 41.71
N PHE A 629 29.32 3.98 40.40
CA PHE A 629 30.36 4.19 39.37
C PHE A 629 30.41 5.62 38.81
N SER A 630 31.50 6.34 39.12
CA SER A 630 31.62 7.79 38.93
C SER A 630 32.29 8.25 37.61
N THR A 631 32.95 7.37 36.83
CA THR A 631 33.67 7.81 35.60
C THR A 631 33.54 6.85 34.40
N LYS A 632 33.58 7.41 33.18
CA LYS A 632 33.41 6.71 31.88
C LYS A 632 34.43 5.58 31.65
N GLN A 633 35.69 5.76 32.06
CA GLN A 633 36.73 4.72 31.92
C GLN A 633 36.47 3.49 32.80
N SER A 634 35.87 3.64 33.99
CA SER A 634 35.52 2.48 34.83
C SER A 634 34.36 1.65 34.26
N ARG A 635 33.51 2.29 33.43
CA ARG A 635 32.38 1.66 32.73
C ARG A 635 32.87 0.80 31.54
N GLU A 636 33.85 1.30 30.79
CA GLU A 636 34.44 0.60 29.63
C GLU A 636 35.27 -0.64 30.05
N ALA A 637 36.07 -0.53 31.12
CA ALA A 637 36.87 -1.65 31.61
C ALA A 637 36.02 -2.81 32.16
N SER A 638 34.86 -2.51 32.75
CA SER A 638 33.94 -3.52 33.30
C SER A 638 33.10 -4.19 32.21
N PHE A 639 32.73 -3.44 31.16
CA PHE A 639 31.98 -3.97 30.01
C PHE A 639 32.78 -5.01 29.21
N ASN A 640 34.05 -4.72 28.92
CA ASN A 640 34.91 -5.66 28.19
C ASN A 640 35.22 -6.93 29.00
N LYS A 641 35.23 -6.83 30.33
CA LYS A 641 35.47 -7.96 31.22
C LYS A 641 34.24 -8.87 31.37
N ALA A 642 33.03 -8.33 31.23
CA ALA A 642 31.77 -9.08 31.36
C ALA A 642 31.44 -9.98 30.14
N LEU A 643 31.95 -9.63 28.96
CA LEU A 643 31.68 -10.34 27.70
C LEU A 643 32.84 -11.23 27.20
N HIS A 644 33.99 -11.25 27.90
CA HIS A 644 35.19 -12.00 27.50
C HIS A 644 35.60 -11.80 26.01
N LEU A 645 35.30 -10.63 25.44
CA LEU A 645 35.61 -10.33 24.04
C LEU A 645 37.13 -10.19 23.89
N ASN A 646 37.73 -10.97 22.98
CA ASN A 646 39.13 -10.78 22.64
C ASN A 646 39.31 -9.53 21.76
N ASP A 647 40.52 -8.96 21.76
CA ASP A 647 40.83 -7.73 21.02
C ASP A 647 40.64 -7.89 19.49
N SER A 648 40.70 -9.12 18.97
CA SER A 648 40.51 -9.41 17.55
C SER A 648 39.05 -9.26 17.11
N LEU A 649 38.10 -9.72 17.94
CA LEU A 649 36.67 -9.60 17.65
C LEU A 649 36.19 -8.15 17.78
N LEU A 650 36.70 -7.43 18.78
CA LEU A 650 36.39 -6.01 18.98
C LEU A 650 36.89 -5.15 17.81
N LYS A 651 38.00 -5.56 17.18
CA LYS A 651 38.53 -4.91 15.98
C LYS A 651 37.66 -5.18 14.75
N ALA A 652 37.24 -6.44 14.53
CA ALA A 652 36.34 -6.80 13.43
C ALA A 652 34.98 -6.09 13.49
N LEU A 653 34.40 -5.98 14.70
CA LEU A 653 33.12 -5.29 14.91
C LEU A 653 33.21 -3.77 14.66
N LYS A 654 34.37 -3.17 14.95
CA LYS A 654 34.64 -1.76 14.62
C LYS A 654 34.85 -1.55 13.12
N GLU A 655 35.46 -2.49 12.42
CA GLU A 655 35.62 -2.44 10.95
C GLU A 655 34.28 -2.54 10.21
N LEU A 656 33.27 -3.17 10.82
CA LEU A 656 31.88 -3.21 10.35
C LEU A 656 31.07 -1.92 10.68
N GLY A 657 31.70 -0.90 11.27
CA GLY A 657 31.05 0.39 11.56
C GLY A 657 30.15 0.41 12.80
N LEU A 658 30.17 -0.65 13.63
CA LEU A 658 29.36 -0.72 14.84
C LEU A 658 30.01 0.07 15.99
N GLU A 659 29.45 1.25 16.30
CA GLU A 659 29.87 2.04 17.46
C GLU A 659 29.52 1.39 18.82
N HIS A 660 30.19 1.83 19.90
CA HIS A 660 30.06 1.26 21.25
C HIS A 660 28.62 1.20 21.80
N ASN A 661 27.76 2.14 21.39
CA ASN A 661 26.36 2.17 21.82
C ASN A 661 25.55 1.01 21.21
N HIS A 662 25.90 0.56 20.00
CA HIS A 662 25.27 -0.60 19.35
C HIS A 662 25.67 -1.90 20.06
N LEU A 663 26.93 -2.01 20.47
CA LEU A 663 27.43 -3.17 21.22
C LEU A 663 26.78 -3.28 22.62
N TYR A 664 26.50 -2.15 23.26
CA TYR A 664 25.80 -2.12 24.56
C TYR A 664 24.31 -2.43 24.43
N ALA A 665 23.66 -1.97 23.35
CA ALA A 665 22.26 -2.34 23.04
C ALA A 665 22.14 -3.83 22.73
N LEU A 666 23.09 -4.40 21.98
CA LEU A 666 23.17 -5.84 21.74
C LEU A 666 23.37 -6.61 23.05
N TYR A 667 24.23 -6.15 23.98
CA TYR A 667 24.37 -6.75 25.31
C TYR A 667 23.09 -6.74 26.15
N GLN A 668 22.28 -5.67 26.09
CA GLN A 668 20.99 -5.61 26.79
C GLN A 668 20.01 -6.65 26.24
N ILE A 669 19.95 -6.81 24.91
CA ILE A 669 19.17 -7.86 24.24
C ILE A 669 19.68 -9.25 24.64
N PHE A 670 21.01 -9.41 24.70
CA PHE A 670 21.71 -10.65 25.08
C PHE A 670 21.49 -11.05 26.55
N SER A 671 21.36 -10.07 27.46
CA SER A 671 21.09 -10.33 28.88
C SER A 671 19.64 -10.73 29.17
N ALA A 672 18.75 -10.45 28.22
CA ALA A 672 17.32 -10.76 28.29
C ALA A 672 16.97 -12.10 27.60
N MET A 673 17.89 -12.69 26.83
CA MET A 673 17.72 -14.02 26.24
C MET A 673 18.05 -15.10 27.27
N ASP A 674 17.16 -16.09 27.40
CA ASP A 674 17.23 -17.14 28.42
C ASP A 674 18.47 -18.02 28.18
N ARG A 675 19.36 -18.11 29.17
CA ARG A 675 20.59 -18.88 29.04
C ARG A 675 20.25 -20.37 29.09
N ASP A 676 20.73 -21.11 28.10
CA ASP A 676 20.75 -22.55 28.12
C ASP A 676 21.63 -23.09 29.27
N LYS A 677 21.36 -24.33 29.68
CA LYS A 677 21.81 -24.92 30.96
C LYS A 677 23.34 -25.00 31.14
N SER A 678 24.13 -24.76 30.10
CA SER A 678 25.60 -24.71 30.13
C SER A 678 26.17 -23.31 30.38
N GLY A 679 25.36 -22.24 30.28
CA GLY A 679 25.80 -20.86 30.57
C GLY A 679 26.81 -20.26 29.59
N GLU A 680 27.10 -20.93 28.46
CA GLU A 680 27.94 -20.42 27.36
C GLU A 680 27.06 -20.09 26.15
N ILE A 681 27.26 -18.91 25.56
CA ILE A 681 26.45 -18.46 24.43
C ILE A 681 27.06 -18.91 23.10
N ASN A 682 26.24 -19.55 22.26
CA ASN A 682 26.61 -19.87 20.89
C ASN A 682 26.53 -18.61 20.00
N MET A 683 27.70 -18.04 19.69
CA MET A 683 27.82 -16.81 18.89
C MET A 683 27.34 -16.97 17.43
N LEU A 684 27.32 -18.19 16.88
CA LEU A 684 26.88 -18.44 15.50
C LEU A 684 25.37 -18.25 15.33
N GLU A 685 24.56 -18.74 16.27
CA GLU A 685 23.10 -18.53 16.24
C GLU A 685 22.72 -17.07 16.45
N PHE A 686 23.52 -16.33 17.23
CA PHE A 686 23.30 -14.90 17.44
C PHE A 686 23.51 -14.08 16.16
N PHE A 687 24.56 -14.38 15.40
CA PHE A 687 24.83 -13.68 14.13
C PHE A 687 23.77 -14.01 13.07
N ASP A 688 23.35 -15.28 12.97
CA ASP A 688 22.22 -15.69 12.13
C ASP A 688 20.91 -14.95 12.51
N TYR A 689 20.63 -14.79 13.81
CA TYR A 689 19.42 -14.12 14.28
C TYR A 689 19.36 -12.63 13.93
N ILE A 690 20.51 -11.94 13.90
CA ILE A 690 20.59 -10.53 13.51
C ILE A 690 20.93 -10.33 12.02
N GLY A 691 21.01 -11.42 11.25
CA GLY A 691 21.24 -11.42 9.81
C GLY A 691 22.64 -10.96 9.38
N LEU A 692 23.66 -11.23 10.22
CA LEU A 692 25.09 -11.00 9.95
C LEU A 692 25.82 -12.33 9.78
#